data_AF-A0A432LLB0-F1
#
_entry.id   AF-A0A432LLB0-F1
#
_cell.length_a   1.000
_cell.length_b   1.000
_cell.length_c   1.000
_cell.angle_alpha   90.00
_cell.angle_beta   90.00
_cell.angle_gamma   90.00
#
_symmetry.space_group_name_H-M   'P 1'
#
loop_
_entity.id
_entity.type
_entity.pdbx_description
1 polymer ?
#
loop_
_entity_poly.entity_id
_entity_poly.type
_entity_poly.pdbx_seq_one_letter_code
_entity_poly.pdbx_strand_id
1 'polypeptide(L)'
;MERKQWIDTLRGLCMIAILLYHTEIYYSGNYIIPYQCYVHNALTVFFFVSGYLFCGNISGGFKFSFTNKIRSIFKTFIVPYFIFTTLIGIMKIAVGNEEPLEVFLKIILGKASWFVAALIVAELLLSVTMLITRGKIILLSIVVALSFAMAFILGNKHMPSPLFYEQNLWYINDAFLALGIMICGIFYHRYEALFNRFNNILYTSLLFIISLISKIIIMYYDLNTVIGSIEISNIPLFIADIGIVTLFLVNISKLLGKLNIISWTGAHSLVYYFFCGAIPFAVTMVFNKIGFEYHNYWQIPIAFFTIYSLCTIVAFIIYRYFPVLVGKNKKGILAIIVLMFTFSTEISAQTFDEMKANINENSLPLINIKVDVNNIKKETYTDGEIEIFDPKGNFSQSHKCKLRYRGSSSLKYEKKSFAVKMIDEKGEDLDCNLFDIREKGNSWILDAMAIDKLRMRNILCFTIWNEFGKTPYETKFDNRNGIKGRYVEVCLNGNYHGLYCLSDKIDRKLLGLKKYKKKDNKIHGLLYKGISWGSSSNLESYDEAPTDQVKWNTWELKYPEDMPSELTWQPLIDFINFNSKSTSDEDFLSNYNDYFYVDNFLDYLIFINTLGITDNLYKNSYLSLKDIDEDHKIMITPWDMDSSLRRLYNSEENNNVFDVVSCIKNVSPTKRLYKYNKDNFLNKMTNRWNELSETSLKPEHVKSLMESNAEILNKSMAWQRERTKWNNNPVELSTTIQDEINFIMEWYTMNYHIVNSTMKNIITGIEEKITEQEQKNNAIFDMQGRKVTNPKHGIYIKDNSKFVVK
;
A
#
# COMPACT_ATOMS: atom_id res chain seq x y z
N MET A 1 -34.03 37.33 -2.21
CA MET A 1 -34.83 36.43 -1.36
C MET A 1 -34.59 36.85 0.06
N GLU A 2 -35.66 37.10 0.82
CA GLU A 2 -35.53 37.47 2.23
C GLU A 2 -34.91 36.31 3.00
N ARG A 3 -33.94 36.61 3.87
CA ARG A 3 -33.13 35.59 4.55
C ARG A 3 -33.99 34.89 5.61
N LYS A 4 -34.36 33.64 5.37
CA LYS A 4 -35.18 32.84 6.30
C LYS A 4 -34.34 32.42 7.51
N GLN A 5 -34.67 32.95 8.68
CA GLN A 5 -33.87 32.76 9.90
C GLN A 5 -33.76 31.29 10.35
N TRP A 6 -34.83 30.50 10.18
CA TRP A 6 -34.83 29.07 10.56
C TRP A 6 -33.83 28.23 9.75
N ILE A 7 -33.46 28.66 8.53
CA ILE A 7 -32.49 27.94 7.69
C ILE A 7 -31.09 28.06 8.27
N ASP A 8 -30.74 29.25 8.77
CA ASP A 8 -29.46 29.46 9.43
C ASP A 8 -29.41 28.68 10.75
N THR A 9 -30.51 28.62 11.50
CA THR A 9 -30.60 27.76 12.70
C THR A 9 -30.41 26.29 12.36
N LEU A 10 -31.09 25.78 11.33
CA LEU A 10 -30.96 24.40 10.87
C LEU A 10 -29.52 24.04 10.47
N ARG A 11 -28.89 24.87 9.63
CA ARG A 11 -27.49 24.70 9.24
C ARG A 11 -26.54 24.75 10.44
N GLY A 12 -26.84 25.61 11.41
CA GLY A 12 -26.06 25.75 12.63
C GLY A 12 -26.09 24.48 13.47
N LEU A 13 -27.26 23.89 13.69
CA LEU A 13 -27.42 22.62 14.41
C LEU A 13 -26.64 21.50 13.72
N CYS A 14 -26.76 21.36 12.40
CA CYS A 14 -26.01 20.36 11.64
C CYS A 14 -24.51 20.57 11.73
N MET A 15 -24.02 21.82 11.59
CA MET A 15 -22.59 22.12 11.65
C MET A 15 -21.98 21.89 13.04
N ILE A 16 -22.72 22.18 14.10
CA ILE A 16 -22.34 21.87 15.49
C ILE A 16 -22.16 20.36 15.66
N ALA A 17 -23.09 19.56 15.12
CA ALA A 17 -22.98 18.09 15.15
C ALA A 17 -21.74 17.59 14.40
N ILE A 18 -21.48 18.09 13.19
CA ILE A 18 -20.26 17.73 12.43
C ILE A 18 -18.98 18.11 13.19
N LEU A 19 -18.95 19.27 13.84
CA LEU A 19 -17.79 19.70 14.61
C LEU A 19 -17.57 18.84 15.86
N LEU A 20 -18.65 18.38 16.50
CA LEU A 20 -18.58 17.44 17.63
C LEU A 20 -17.97 16.11 17.19
N TYR A 21 -18.44 15.54 16.08
CA TYR A 21 -17.90 14.30 15.52
C TYR A 21 -16.39 14.39 15.29
N HIS A 22 -15.93 15.46 14.64
CA HIS A 22 -14.49 15.65 14.45
C HIS A 22 -13.75 15.90 15.76
N THR A 23 -14.33 16.63 16.71
CA THR A 23 -13.72 16.81 18.03
C THR A 23 -13.48 15.47 18.72
N GLU A 24 -14.47 14.57 18.72
CA GLU A 24 -14.34 13.25 19.35
C GLU A 24 -13.21 12.44 18.70
N ILE A 25 -13.17 12.38 17.37
CA ILE A 25 -12.15 11.61 16.64
C ILE A 25 -10.76 12.18 16.85
N TYR A 26 -10.59 13.49 16.65
CA TYR A 26 -9.25 14.09 16.73
C TYR A 26 -8.73 14.17 18.15
N TYR A 27 -9.59 14.26 19.17
CA TYR A 27 -9.16 14.40 20.55
C TYR A 27 -9.02 13.06 21.29
N SER A 28 -9.94 12.11 21.06
CA SER A 28 -9.93 10.80 21.74
C SER A 28 -9.27 9.68 20.92
N GLY A 29 -9.06 9.88 19.63
CA GLY A 29 -8.61 8.84 18.70
C GLY A 29 -9.67 7.79 18.37
N ASN A 30 -10.90 7.89 18.89
CA ASN A 30 -11.96 6.90 18.75
C ASN A 30 -13.30 7.53 18.31
N TYR A 31 -14.20 6.71 17.77
CA TYR A 31 -15.60 7.08 17.50
C TYR A 31 -16.43 6.87 18.77
N ILE A 32 -16.51 7.89 19.63
CA ILE A 32 -17.26 7.79 20.89
C ILE A 32 -18.75 7.65 20.61
N ILE A 33 -19.33 8.60 19.87
CA ILE A 33 -20.71 8.48 19.38
C ILE A 33 -20.64 7.91 17.95
N PRO A 34 -21.29 6.76 17.68
CA PRO A 34 -21.27 6.15 16.36
C PRO A 34 -21.75 7.11 15.26
N TYR A 35 -21.11 7.03 14.09
CA TYR A 35 -21.43 7.86 12.92
C TYR A 35 -22.93 7.80 12.56
N GLN A 36 -23.52 6.61 12.67
CA GLN A 36 -24.90 6.27 12.37
C GLN A 36 -25.93 7.00 13.24
N CYS A 37 -25.52 7.55 14.38
CA CYS A 37 -26.41 8.27 15.28
C CYS A 37 -26.87 9.61 14.70
N TYR A 38 -26.01 10.34 13.98
CA TYR A 38 -26.35 11.69 13.53
C TYR A 38 -25.59 12.25 12.31
N VAL A 39 -24.42 11.70 11.95
CA VAL A 39 -23.51 12.38 11.01
C VAL A 39 -24.07 12.38 9.59
N HIS A 40 -24.53 11.24 9.06
CA HIS A 40 -25.15 11.19 7.73
C HIS A 40 -26.42 12.03 7.65
N ASN A 41 -27.19 12.15 8.73
CA ASN A 41 -28.37 13.02 8.74
C ASN A 41 -27.99 14.49 8.64
N ALA A 42 -26.97 14.92 9.41
CA ALA A 42 -26.50 16.30 9.34
C ALA A 42 -26.01 16.66 7.92
N LEU A 43 -25.26 15.77 7.28
CA LEU A 43 -24.76 15.95 5.92
C LEU A 43 -25.90 15.96 4.87
N THR A 44 -26.87 15.05 4.97
CA THR A 44 -28.01 15.00 4.03
C THR A 44 -28.94 16.20 4.16
N VAL A 45 -29.08 16.78 5.36
CA VAL A 45 -29.80 18.04 5.56
C VAL A 45 -29.14 19.21 4.82
N PHE A 46 -27.80 19.27 4.74
CA PHE A 46 -27.14 20.31 3.95
C PHE A 46 -27.47 20.19 2.46
N PHE A 47 -27.52 18.97 1.90
CA PHE A 47 -27.99 18.75 0.53
C PHE A 47 -29.45 19.20 0.35
N PHE A 48 -30.33 18.81 1.27
CA PHE A 48 -31.74 19.20 1.24
C PHE A 48 -31.91 20.73 1.25
N VAL A 49 -31.21 21.43 2.14
CA VAL A 49 -31.26 22.90 2.22
C VAL A 49 -30.69 23.56 0.96
N SER A 50 -29.67 22.98 0.33
CA SER A 50 -29.13 23.49 -0.93
C SER A 50 -30.19 23.45 -2.04
N GLY A 51 -30.92 22.33 -2.13
CA GLY A 51 -32.06 22.17 -3.03
C GLY A 51 -33.21 23.13 -2.72
N TYR A 52 -33.58 23.28 -1.45
CA TYR A 52 -34.63 24.21 -1.00
C TYR A 52 -34.33 25.66 -1.44
N LEU A 53 -33.06 26.09 -1.35
CA LEU A 53 -32.62 27.43 -1.72
C LEU A 53 -32.29 27.58 -3.22
N PHE A 54 -32.44 26.51 -4.01
CA PHE A 54 -31.92 26.47 -5.37
C PHE A 54 -32.66 27.42 -6.33
N CYS A 55 -33.97 27.63 -6.10
CA CYS A 55 -34.84 28.45 -6.93
C CYS A 55 -35.37 29.68 -6.17
N GLY A 56 -35.64 30.78 -6.89
CA GLY A 56 -36.16 32.02 -6.32
C GLY A 56 -37.66 31.97 -5.94
N ASN A 57 -38.13 33.02 -5.25
CA ASN A 57 -39.46 33.11 -4.65
C ASN A 57 -40.63 32.77 -5.60
N ILE A 58 -41.59 31.99 -5.08
CA ILE A 58 -42.68 31.33 -5.81
C ILE A 58 -43.84 32.28 -6.17
N SER A 59 -43.95 33.46 -5.54
CA SER A 59 -45.11 34.36 -5.67
C SER A 59 -45.29 35.03 -7.05
N GLY A 60 -44.41 34.77 -8.03
CA GLY A 60 -44.53 35.27 -9.41
C GLY A 60 -44.15 34.26 -10.50
N GLY A 61 -44.21 32.95 -10.19
CA GLY A 61 -43.77 31.88 -11.09
C GLY A 61 -42.33 31.42 -10.83
N PHE A 62 -42.04 30.17 -11.18
CA PHE A 62 -40.77 29.49 -10.91
C PHE A 62 -39.63 30.11 -11.76
N LYS A 63 -38.91 31.11 -11.20
CA LYS A 63 -37.81 31.80 -11.91
C LYS A 63 -36.49 31.06 -11.71
N PHE A 64 -36.10 30.23 -12.69
CA PHE A 64 -34.76 29.65 -12.80
C PHE A 64 -34.00 30.32 -13.95
N SER A 65 -32.74 30.68 -13.71
CA SER A 65 -31.81 31.17 -14.73
C SER A 65 -30.52 30.37 -14.65
N PHE A 66 -30.24 29.60 -15.70
CA PHE A 66 -29.07 28.73 -15.77
C PHE A 66 -27.77 29.53 -15.62
N THR A 67 -27.59 30.59 -16.41
CA THR A 67 -26.38 31.43 -16.39
C THR A 67 -26.13 32.05 -15.01
N ASN A 68 -27.18 32.58 -14.37
CA ASN A 68 -27.05 33.16 -13.03
C ASN A 68 -26.70 32.09 -11.99
N LYS A 69 -27.26 30.88 -12.13
CA LYS A 69 -27.00 29.79 -11.21
C LYS A 69 -25.56 29.26 -11.35
N ILE A 70 -25.08 29.01 -12.57
CA ILE A 70 -23.68 28.62 -12.82
C ILE A 70 -22.71 29.66 -12.24
N ARG A 71 -22.97 30.96 -12.47
CA ARG A 71 -22.17 32.04 -11.88
C ARG A 71 -22.19 32.04 -10.35
N SER A 72 -23.34 31.71 -9.76
CA SER A 72 -23.47 31.56 -8.31
C SER A 72 -22.64 30.39 -7.81
N ILE A 73 -22.78 29.19 -8.38
CA ILE A 73 -22.05 27.97 -7.98
C ILE A 73 -20.54 28.21 -8.04
N PHE A 74 -20.07 28.82 -9.14
CA PHE A 74 -18.66 29.15 -9.30
C PHE A 74 -18.15 30.05 -8.17
N LYS A 75 -18.93 31.08 -7.83
CA LYS A 75 -18.57 32.07 -6.80
C LYS A 75 -18.69 31.54 -5.37
N THR A 76 -19.71 30.72 -5.07
CA THR A 76 -20.04 30.32 -3.68
C THR A 76 -19.46 28.97 -3.27
N PHE A 77 -19.09 28.12 -4.23
CA PHE A 77 -18.57 26.78 -3.94
C PHE A 77 -17.25 26.49 -4.63
N ILE A 78 -17.14 26.66 -5.96
CA ILE A 78 -15.91 26.28 -6.70
C ILE A 78 -14.72 27.13 -6.25
N VAL A 79 -14.87 28.45 -6.24
CA VAL A 79 -13.79 29.35 -5.80
C VAL A 79 -13.39 29.08 -4.34
N PRO A 80 -14.32 29.05 -3.36
CA PRO A 80 -13.97 28.67 -1.99
C PRO A 80 -13.34 27.29 -1.85
N TYR A 81 -13.79 26.29 -2.62
CA TYR A 81 -13.19 24.95 -2.63
C TYR A 81 -11.70 25.03 -2.94
N PHE A 82 -11.32 25.60 -4.09
CA PHE A 82 -9.92 25.71 -4.46
C PHE A 82 -9.11 26.55 -3.46
N ILE A 83 -9.66 27.66 -2.96
CA ILE A 83 -8.99 28.50 -1.96
C ILE A 83 -8.72 27.72 -0.66
N PHE A 84 -9.75 27.15 -0.03
CA PHE A 84 -9.61 26.53 1.28
C PHE A 84 -8.82 25.23 1.21
N THR A 85 -9.06 24.40 0.20
CA THR A 85 -8.31 23.15 0.03
C THR A 85 -6.84 23.41 -0.30
N THR A 86 -6.51 24.46 -1.08
CA THR A 86 -5.13 24.88 -1.31
C THR A 86 -4.50 25.42 -0.01
N LEU A 87 -5.19 26.29 0.72
CA LEU A 87 -4.68 26.84 1.98
C LEU A 87 -4.38 25.74 3.00
N ILE A 88 -5.31 24.80 3.18
CA ILE A 88 -5.13 23.63 4.07
C ILE A 88 -4.02 22.72 3.53
N GLY A 89 -3.98 22.51 2.21
CA GLY A 89 -2.94 21.77 1.53
C GLY A 89 -1.54 22.31 1.81
N ILE A 90 -1.35 23.63 1.68
CA ILE A 90 -0.09 24.34 1.99
C ILE A 90 0.30 24.17 3.46
N MET A 91 -0.66 24.12 4.39
CA MET A 91 -0.34 23.83 5.78
C MET A 91 0.12 22.38 5.97
N LYS A 92 -0.46 21.41 5.24
CA LYS A 92 -0.10 19.99 5.35
C LYS A 92 1.30 19.68 4.80
N ILE A 93 1.56 20.00 3.54
CA ILE A 93 2.57 21.00 3.19
C ILE A 93 3.73 21.23 4.17
N ALA A 94 3.69 22.43 4.75
CA ALA A 94 4.68 22.97 5.65
C ALA A 94 4.93 22.13 6.93
N VAL A 95 3.96 21.32 7.36
CA VAL A 95 4.10 20.43 8.52
C VAL A 95 4.78 19.10 8.15
N GLY A 96 5.03 18.83 6.87
CA GLY A 96 5.68 17.61 6.40
C GLY A 96 4.74 16.40 6.29
N ASN A 97 3.41 16.64 6.27
CA ASN A 97 2.40 15.57 6.32
C ASN A 97 1.95 15.08 4.93
N GLU A 98 2.03 15.88 3.86
CA GLU A 98 1.60 15.49 2.51
C GLU A 98 2.45 16.18 1.41
N GLU A 99 2.69 15.50 0.28
CA GLU A 99 3.45 16.02 -0.87
C GLU A 99 2.72 17.13 -1.65
N PRO A 100 3.42 18.14 -2.21
CA PRO A 100 2.82 19.17 -3.05
C PRO A 100 2.00 18.63 -4.22
N LEU A 101 2.54 17.65 -4.95
CA LEU A 101 1.86 17.05 -6.10
C LEU A 101 0.63 16.25 -5.66
N GLU A 102 0.70 15.53 -4.54
CA GLU A 102 -0.42 14.77 -4.02
C GLU A 102 -1.55 15.70 -3.57
N VAL A 103 -1.22 16.77 -2.85
CA VAL A 103 -2.16 17.82 -2.47
C VAL A 103 -2.77 18.45 -3.71
N PHE A 104 -1.97 18.80 -4.71
CA PHE A 104 -2.45 19.35 -5.98
C PHE A 104 -3.41 18.39 -6.70
N LEU A 105 -3.04 17.12 -6.85
CA LEU A 105 -3.89 16.11 -7.48
C LEU A 105 -5.18 15.89 -6.69
N LYS A 106 -5.12 15.82 -5.36
CA LYS A 106 -6.31 15.73 -4.51
C LYS A 106 -7.24 16.92 -4.74
N ILE A 107 -6.71 18.13 -4.87
CA ILE A 107 -7.50 19.34 -5.13
C ILE A 107 -8.15 19.28 -6.52
N ILE A 108 -7.37 19.01 -7.57
CA ILE A 108 -7.88 19.00 -8.96
C ILE A 108 -8.89 17.87 -9.21
N LEU A 109 -8.65 16.69 -8.62
CA LEU A 109 -9.53 15.52 -8.77
C LEU A 109 -10.78 15.57 -7.87
N GLY A 110 -10.96 16.63 -7.08
CA GLY A 110 -12.11 16.78 -6.18
C GLY A 110 -11.95 16.02 -4.85
N LYS A 111 -10.81 15.35 -4.62
CA LYS A 111 -10.53 14.48 -3.47
C LYS A 111 -10.15 15.21 -2.18
N ALA A 112 -9.77 16.50 -2.25
CA ALA A 112 -9.35 17.25 -1.07
C ALA A 112 -10.49 17.60 -0.08
N SER A 113 -11.74 17.56 -0.54
CA SER A 113 -12.93 17.81 0.30
C SER A 113 -14.16 17.20 -0.36
N TRP A 114 -14.43 15.94 -0.02
CA TRP A 114 -15.43 15.12 -0.72
C TRP A 114 -16.84 15.73 -0.73
N PHE A 115 -17.30 16.26 0.41
CA PHE A 115 -18.67 16.77 0.53
C PHE A 115 -18.90 18.00 -0.35
N VAL A 116 -17.96 18.94 -0.36
CA VAL A 116 -18.04 20.14 -1.19
C VAL A 116 -17.89 19.80 -2.67
N ALA A 117 -17.03 18.84 -3.02
CA ALA A 117 -16.90 18.35 -4.39
C ALA A 117 -18.23 17.72 -4.88
N ALA A 118 -18.80 16.79 -4.10
CA ALA A 118 -20.09 16.18 -4.39
C ALA A 118 -21.21 17.24 -4.51
N LEU A 119 -21.23 18.24 -3.62
CA LEU A 119 -22.20 19.34 -3.66
C LEU A 119 -22.06 20.20 -4.93
N ILE A 120 -20.84 20.50 -5.36
CA ILE A 120 -20.58 21.24 -6.62
C ILE A 120 -21.15 20.45 -7.81
N VAL A 121 -20.81 19.17 -7.91
CA VAL A 121 -21.30 18.31 -9.00
C VAL A 121 -22.82 18.21 -8.97
N ALA A 122 -23.41 18.00 -7.79
CA ALA A 122 -24.87 17.89 -7.62
C ALA A 122 -25.59 19.19 -8.02
N GLU A 123 -25.07 20.36 -7.65
CA GLU A 123 -25.62 21.67 -8.05
C GLU A 123 -25.52 21.91 -9.56
N LEU A 124 -24.45 21.45 -10.20
CA LEU A 124 -24.28 21.51 -11.66
C LEU A 124 -25.26 20.56 -12.37
N LEU A 125 -25.36 19.31 -11.91
CA LEU A 125 -26.32 18.33 -12.43
C LEU A 125 -27.76 18.81 -12.25
N LEU A 126 -28.09 19.41 -11.11
CA LEU A 126 -29.40 19.99 -10.85
C LEU A 126 -29.67 21.19 -11.77
N SER A 127 -28.66 22.02 -12.06
CA SER A 127 -28.79 23.13 -13.00
C SER A 127 -29.16 22.65 -14.40
N VAL A 128 -28.50 21.59 -14.88
CA VAL A 128 -28.81 20.94 -16.17
C VAL A 128 -30.19 20.28 -16.13
N THR A 129 -30.51 19.57 -15.05
CA THR A 129 -31.82 18.96 -14.83
C THR A 129 -32.93 20.00 -14.91
N MET A 130 -32.76 21.15 -14.26
CA MET A 130 -33.74 22.25 -14.27
C MET A 130 -33.89 22.88 -15.66
N LEU A 131 -32.80 22.96 -16.44
CA LEU A 131 -32.83 23.42 -17.83
C LEU A 131 -33.65 22.48 -18.73
N ILE A 132 -33.45 21.17 -18.61
CA ILE A 132 -34.13 20.15 -19.42
C ILE A 132 -35.59 19.99 -19.02
N THR A 133 -35.84 19.76 -17.72
CA THR A 133 -37.18 19.45 -17.21
C THR A 133 -38.09 20.67 -17.13
N ARG A 134 -37.51 21.88 -17.19
CA ARG A 134 -38.19 23.16 -16.95
C ARG A 134 -38.96 23.18 -15.61
N GLY A 135 -38.49 22.40 -14.63
CA GLY A 135 -39.09 22.30 -13.30
C GLY A 135 -40.42 21.53 -13.21
N LYS A 136 -40.81 20.78 -14.26
CA LYS A 136 -42.00 19.92 -14.27
C LYS A 136 -41.89 18.81 -13.22
N ILE A 137 -42.92 18.66 -12.38
CA ILE A 137 -42.91 17.75 -11.22
C ILE A 137 -42.63 16.32 -11.64
N ILE A 138 -43.37 15.80 -12.61
CA ILE A 138 -43.27 14.39 -13.04
C ILE A 138 -41.85 14.06 -13.49
N LEU A 139 -41.22 14.93 -14.29
CA LEU A 139 -39.86 14.72 -14.76
C LEU A 139 -38.85 14.80 -13.61
N LEU A 140 -39.02 15.73 -12.68
CA LEU A 140 -38.17 15.81 -11.49
C LEU A 140 -38.30 14.56 -10.61
N SER A 141 -39.50 14.00 -10.46
CA SER A 141 -39.71 12.75 -9.72
C SER A 141 -39.02 11.56 -10.40
N ILE A 142 -39.00 11.50 -11.73
CA ILE A 142 -38.25 10.49 -12.48
C ILE A 142 -36.74 10.65 -12.21
N VAL A 143 -36.24 11.89 -12.20
CA VAL A 143 -34.81 12.16 -11.91
C VAL A 143 -34.44 11.76 -10.49
N VAL A 144 -35.31 11.95 -9.50
CA VAL A 144 -35.08 11.47 -8.12
C VAL A 144 -34.93 9.94 -8.07
N ALA A 145 -35.82 9.21 -8.75
CA ALA A 145 -35.74 7.76 -8.80
C ALA A 145 -34.43 7.29 -9.47
N LEU A 146 -34.08 7.90 -10.60
CA LEU A 146 -32.84 7.60 -11.32
C LEU A 146 -31.60 7.96 -10.49
N SER A 147 -31.59 9.10 -9.79
CA SER A 147 -30.43 9.53 -9.00
C SER A 147 -30.16 8.60 -7.83
N PHE A 148 -31.21 8.13 -7.13
CA PHE A 148 -31.03 7.12 -6.07
C PHE A 148 -30.64 5.76 -6.64
N ALA A 149 -31.17 5.35 -7.80
CA ALA A 149 -30.73 4.13 -8.47
C ALA A 149 -29.23 4.20 -8.82
N MET A 150 -28.76 5.31 -9.42
CA MET A 150 -27.35 5.51 -9.73
C MET A 150 -26.48 5.50 -8.46
N ALA A 151 -26.91 6.20 -7.39
CA ALA A 151 -26.16 6.25 -6.14
C ALA A 151 -26.04 4.89 -5.45
N PHE A 152 -27.12 4.10 -5.39
CA PHE A 152 -27.16 2.89 -4.57
C PHE A 152 -26.92 1.58 -5.34
N ILE A 153 -27.27 1.51 -6.63
CA ILE A 153 -27.08 0.29 -7.43
C ILE A 153 -25.69 0.29 -8.07
N LEU A 154 -25.21 1.44 -8.53
CA LEU A 154 -23.90 1.54 -9.18
C LEU A 154 -22.80 1.96 -8.21
N GLY A 155 -23.16 2.78 -7.22
CA GLY A 155 -22.21 3.52 -6.40
C GLY A 155 -22.06 3.08 -4.94
N ASN A 156 -22.73 2.00 -4.51
CA ASN A 156 -22.67 1.53 -3.11
C ASN A 156 -21.71 0.36 -2.94
N LYS A 157 -20.81 0.43 -1.95
CA LYS A 157 -19.79 -0.59 -1.67
C LYS A 157 -20.36 -1.95 -1.29
N HIS A 158 -21.54 -2.00 -0.67
CA HIS A 158 -22.21 -3.26 -0.30
C HIS A 158 -22.89 -3.95 -1.49
N MET A 159 -23.06 -3.25 -2.62
CA MET A 159 -23.60 -3.78 -3.88
C MET A 159 -22.76 -3.27 -5.06
N PRO A 160 -21.48 -3.67 -5.16
CA PRO A 160 -20.57 -3.09 -6.13
C PRO A 160 -20.95 -3.55 -7.55
N SER A 161 -21.32 -2.60 -8.40
CA SER A 161 -21.46 -2.87 -9.83
C SER A 161 -20.10 -2.96 -10.52
N PRO A 162 -20.00 -3.52 -11.75
CA PRO A 162 -18.77 -3.46 -12.55
C PRO A 162 -18.27 -2.04 -12.84
N LEU A 163 -19.12 -1.02 -12.62
CA LEU A 163 -18.82 0.39 -12.78
C LEU A 163 -18.54 1.10 -11.45
N PHE A 164 -18.53 0.37 -10.32
CA PHE A 164 -18.22 0.92 -9.00
C PHE A 164 -16.74 1.29 -8.93
N TYR A 165 -16.46 2.52 -8.48
CA TYR A 165 -15.10 3.01 -8.27
C TYR A 165 -15.06 3.78 -6.96
N GLU A 166 -14.33 3.25 -5.97
CA GLU A 166 -14.30 3.74 -4.59
C GLU A 166 -13.73 5.18 -4.48
N GLN A 167 -12.98 5.62 -5.50
CA GLN A 167 -12.44 6.98 -5.61
C GLN A 167 -12.82 7.67 -6.92
N ASN A 168 -14.11 7.65 -7.25
CA ASN A 168 -14.63 8.32 -8.44
C ASN A 168 -14.27 9.82 -8.45
N LEU A 169 -13.99 10.33 -9.66
CA LEU A 169 -13.65 11.73 -9.86
C LEU A 169 -14.76 12.62 -9.31
N TRP A 170 -14.39 13.60 -8.47
CA TRP A 170 -15.31 14.58 -7.90
C TRP A 170 -16.52 14.00 -7.13
N TYR A 171 -16.42 12.78 -6.60
CA TYR A 171 -17.47 12.13 -5.80
C TYR A 171 -18.83 12.09 -6.51
N ILE A 172 -18.83 11.69 -7.80
CA ILE A 172 -20.03 11.69 -8.64
C ILE A 172 -21.15 10.79 -8.10
N ASN A 173 -20.83 9.68 -7.42
CA ASN A 173 -21.82 8.80 -6.79
C ASN A 173 -22.55 9.52 -5.64
N ASP A 174 -21.80 10.16 -4.74
CA ASP A 174 -22.36 10.99 -3.69
C ASP A 174 -23.12 12.19 -4.27
N ALA A 175 -22.69 12.73 -5.42
CA ALA A 175 -23.41 13.77 -6.12
C ALA A 175 -24.77 13.31 -6.66
N PHE A 176 -24.92 12.06 -7.10
CA PHE A 176 -26.23 11.49 -7.45
C PHE A 176 -27.13 11.35 -6.22
N LEU A 177 -26.59 10.90 -5.09
CA LEU A 177 -27.34 10.87 -3.83
C LEU A 177 -27.83 12.27 -3.45
N ALA A 178 -26.92 13.24 -3.48
CA ALA A 178 -27.20 14.64 -3.20
C ALA A 178 -28.25 15.23 -4.17
N LEU A 179 -28.17 14.93 -5.47
CA LEU A 179 -29.13 15.40 -6.48
C LEU A 179 -30.56 15.00 -6.12
N GLY A 180 -30.80 13.73 -5.76
CA GLY A 180 -32.12 13.25 -5.35
C GLY A 180 -32.64 14.01 -4.13
N ILE A 181 -31.80 14.16 -3.11
CA ILE A 181 -32.15 14.87 -1.86
C ILE A 181 -32.40 16.37 -2.12
N MET A 182 -31.62 17.01 -2.99
CA MET A 182 -31.81 18.40 -3.37
C MET A 182 -33.15 18.63 -4.09
N ILE A 183 -33.55 17.71 -4.98
CA ILE A 183 -34.87 17.80 -5.64
C ILE A 183 -36.00 17.66 -4.60
N CYS A 184 -35.84 16.80 -3.58
CA CYS A 184 -36.77 16.75 -2.45
C CYS A 184 -36.84 18.09 -1.71
N GLY A 185 -35.72 18.82 -1.56
CA GLY A 185 -35.70 20.19 -1.05
C GLY A 185 -36.51 21.18 -1.90
N ILE A 186 -36.44 21.07 -3.23
CA ILE A 186 -37.26 21.86 -4.16
C ILE A 186 -38.76 21.54 -3.98
N PHE A 187 -39.12 20.26 -3.85
CA PHE A 187 -40.50 19.86 -3.60
C PHE A 187 -41.00 20.40 -2.26
N TYR A 188 -40.20 20.30 -1.20
CA TYR A 188 -40.57 20.89 0.09
C TYR A 188 -40.79 22.41 -0.03
N HIS A 189 -39.92 23.14 -0.73
CA HIS A 189 -40.11 24.58 -0.95
C HIS A 189 -41.41 24.88 -1.71
N ARG A 190 -41.71 24.11 -2.76
CA ARG A 190 -42.93 24.25 -3.58
C ARG A 190 -44.20 24.01 -2.78
N TYR A 191 -44.17 23.04 -1.87
CA TYR A 191 -45.32 22.66 -1.04
C TYR A 191 -45.19 23.15 0.40
N GLU A 192 -44.38 24.19 0.65
CA GLU A 192 -44.07 24.65 2.01
C GLU A 192 -45.35 25.04 2.80
N ALA A 193 -46.35 25.62 2.13
CA ALA A 193 -47.63 25.96 2.74
C ALA A 193 -48.39 24.73 3.27
N LEU A 194 -48.26 23.57 2.60
CA LEU A 194 -48.83 22.31 3.06
C LEU A 194 -48.06 21.79 4.27
N PHE A 195 -46.72 21.75 4.19
CA PHE A 195 -45.86 21.27 5.26
C PHE A 195 -45.96 22.11 6.54
N ASN A 196 -46.18 23.42 6.41
CA ASN A 196 -46.35 24.31 7.56
C ASN A 196 -47.56 23.94 8.44
N ARG A 197 -48.58 23.24 7.91
CA ARG A 197 -49.71 22.74 8.72
C ARG A 197 -49.27 21.70 9.76
N PHE A 198 -48.18 20.99 9.48
CA PHE A 198 -47.59 19.97 10.34
C PHE A 198 -46.42 20.52 11.17
N ASN A 199 -46.09 21.80 11.05
CA ASN A 199 -45.01 22.42 11.81
C ASN A 199 -45.51 22.89 13.18
N ASN A 200 -45.84 21.95 14.05
CA ASN A 200 -46.24 22.19 15.43
C ASN A 200 -45.56 21.19 16.38
N ILE A 201 -45.72 21.42 17.69
CA ILE A 201 -45.01 20.64 18.70
C ILE A 201 -45.39 19.15 18.67
N LEU A 202 -46.66 18.83 18.38
CA LEU A 202 -47.17 17.46 18.35
C LEU A 202 -46.48 16.63 17.24
N TYR A 203 -46.51 17.11 16.00
CA TYR A 203 -45.86 16.40 14.88
C TYR A 203 -44.34 16.42 14.99
N THR A 204 -43.75 17.46 15.60
CA THR A 204 -42.31 17.51 15.86
C THR A 204 -41.91 16.44 16.88
N SER A 205 -42.68 16.27 17.96
CA SER A 205 -42.48 15.19 18.93
C SER A 205 -42.68 13.81 18.31
N LEU A 206 -43.67 13.65 17.42
CA LEU A 206 -43.88 12.39 16.70
C LEU A 206 -42.68 12.06 15.80
N LEU A 207 -42.20 13.01 15.01
CA LEU A 207 -41.03 12.84 14.15
C LEU A 207 -39.76 12.52 14.97
N PHE A 208 -39.62 13.13 16.16
CA PHE A 208 -38.54 12.82 17.10
C PHE A 208 -38.61 11.35 17.55
N ILE A 209 -39.79 10.88 17.99
CA ILE A 209 -39.97 9.48 18.43
C ILE A 209 -39.67 8.52 17.28
N ILE A 210 -40.18 8.77 16.07
CA ILE A 210 -39.93 7.93 14.90
C ILE A 210 -38.42 7.94 14.56
N SER A 211 -37.76 9.09 14.64
CA SER A 211 -36.30 9.16 14.44
C SER A 211 -35.53 8.38 15.49
N LEU A 212 -35.95 8.38 16.75
CA LEU A 212 -35.32 7.58 17.81
C LEU A 212 -35.46 6.09 17.51
N ILE A 213 -36.65 5.66 17.07
CA ILE A 213 -36.90 4.27 16.66
C ILE A 213 -36.00 3.89 15.49
N SER A 214 -35.87 4.74 14.45
CA SER A 214 -34.98 4.45 13.33
C SER A 214 -33.52 4.32 13.78
N LYS A 215 -33.06 5.17 14.72
CA LYS A 215 -31.71 5.07 15.30
C LYS A 215 -31.48 3.80 16.09
N ILE A 216 -32.44 3.40 16.93
CA ILE A 216 -32.37 2.16 17.69
C ILE A 216 -32.26 0.97 16.73
N ILE A 217 -33.05 0.94 15.66
CA ILE A 217 -32.99 -0.14 14.66
C ILE A 217 -31.62 -0.14 13.96
N ILE A 218 -31.15 1.01 13.48
CA ILE A 218 -29.86 1.12 12.79
C ILE A 218 -28.71 0.64 13.68
N MET A 219 -28.71 1.03 14.96
CA MET A 219 -27.68 0.61 15.91
C MET A 219 -27.81 -0.85 16.33
N TYR A 220 -29.03 -1.35 16.56
CA TYR A 220 -29.26 -2.73 17.00
C TYR A 220 -28.81 -3.75 15.94
N TYR A 221 -29.00 -3.43 14.67
CA TYR A 221 -28.59 -4.28 13.54
C TYR A 221 -27.21 -3.91 12.96
N ASP A 222 -26.47 -3.00 13.61
CA ASP A 222 -25.15 -2.52 13.18
C ASP A 222 -25.09 -2.15 11.68
N LEU A 223 -26.10 -1.39 11.22
CA LEU A 223 -26.25 -1.07 9.80
C LEU A 223 -25.33 0.09 9.41
N ASN A 224 -24.52 -0.09 8.36
CA ASN A 224 -23.70 0.99 7.83
C ASN A 224 -24.56 2.04 7.12
N THR A 225 -24.31 3.31 7.42
CA THR A 225 -24.98 4.49 6.83
C THR A 225 -23.99 5.56 6.36
N VAL A 226 -22.74 5.17 6.10
CA VAL A 226 -21.64 6.10 5.79
C VAL A 226 -21.82 6.69 4.38
N ILE A 227 -21.61 8.01 4.27
CA ILE A 227 -21.62 8.75 3.00
C ILE A 227 -20.24 9.43 2.85
N GLY A 228 -19.77 9.62 1.62
CA GLY A 228 -18.34 9.90 1.32
C GLY A 228 -17.57 8.68 0.83
N SER A 229 -18.25 7.83 0.06
CA SER A 229 -17.85 6.51 -0.52
C SER A 229 -19.08 5.57 -0.64
N ILE A 230 -20.24 6.00 -0.11
CA ILE A 230 -21.53 5.31 -0.04
C ILE A 230 -21.38 3.85 0.44
N GLU A 231 -21.43 3.68 1.75
CA GLU A 231 -21.42 2.37 2.41
C GLU A 231 -22.73 2.19 3.16
N ILE A 232 -23.78 1.76 2.45
CA ILE A 232 -25.13 1.64 3.00
C ILE A 232 -25.61 0.20 2.92
N SER A 233 -25.78 -0.44 4.08
CA SER A 233 -26.17 -1.85 4.17
C SER A 233 -27.68 -2.06 3.97
N ASN A 234 -28.52 -1.09 4.34
CA ASN A 234 -29.97 -1.17 4.18
C ASN A 234 -30.53 0.12 3.56
N ILE A 235 -30.69 0.12 2.24
CA ILE A 235 -31.11 1.30 1.46
C ILE A 235 -32.50 1.81 1.86
N PRO A 236 -33.57 0.97 1.97
CA PRO A 236 -34.89 1.47 2.35
C PRO A 236 -34.92 2.14 3.72
N LEU A 237 -34.26 1.54 4.72
CA LEU A 237 -34.21 2.12 6.06
C LEU A 237 -33.39 3.42 6.07
N PHE A 238 -32.28 3.47 5.34
CA PHE A 238 -31.48 4.68 5.20
C PHE A 238 -32.30 5.83 4.58
N ILE A 239 -33.03 5.59 3.49
CA ILE A 239 -33.88 6.60 2.85
C ILE A 239 -34.98 7.09 3.80
N ALA A 240 -35.61 6.16 4.54
CA ALA A 240 -36.62 6.51 5.54
C ALA A 240 -36.01 7.39 6.65
N ASP A 241 -34.86 6.98 7.20
CA ASP A 241 -34.15 7.69 8.27
C ASP A 241 -33.76 9.12 7.86
N ILE A 242 -33.13 9.31 6.70
CA ILE A 242 -32.76 10.66 6.23
C ILE A 242 -33.99 11.53 5.98
N GLY A 243 -35.10 10.95 5.49
CA GLY A 243 -36.35 11.66 5.27
C GLY A 243 -37.00 12.13 6.58
N ILE A 244 -37.17 11.21 7.53
CA ILE A 244 -37.79 11.48 8.83
C ILE A 244 -36.95 12.49 9.62
N VAL A 245 -35.62 12.30 9.71
CA VAL A 245 -34.74 13.19 10.46
C VAL A 245 -34.64 14.57 9.80
N THR A 246 -34.64 14.65 8.46
CA THR A 246 -34.68 15.95 7.77
C THR A 246 -35.96 16.71 8.10
N LEU A 247 -37.13 16.06 8.05
CA LEU A 247 -38.41 16.68 8.40
C LEU A 247 -38.44 17.11 9.87
N PHE A 248 -37.95 16.28 10.78
CA PHE A 248 -37.80 16.61 12.20
C PHE A 248 -36.95 17.87 12.39
N LEU A 249 -35.75 17.90 11.82
CA LEU A 249 -34.79 18.99 11.97
C LEU A 249 -35.31 20.30 11.35
N VAL A 250 -36.01 20.23 10.22
CA VAL A 250 -36.68 21.38 9.60
C VAL A 250 -37.77 21.93 10.52
N ASN A 251 -38.64 21.07 11.06
CA ASN A 251 -39.73 21.50 11.93
C ASN A 251 -39.22 22.12 13.23
N ILE A 252 -38.30 21.46 13.94
CA ILE A 252 -37.73 22.00 15.17
C ILE A 252 -37.00 23.33 14.91
N SER A 253 -36.30 23.48 13.77
CA SER A 253 -35.64 24.75 13.43
C SER A 253 -36.63 25.88 13.14
N LYS A 254 -37.78 25.57 12.52
CA LYS A 254 -38.86 26.54 12.30
C LYS A 254 -39.53 26.94 13.62
N LEU A 255 -39.72 26.00 14.55
CA LEU A 255 -40.27 26.28 15.89
C LEU A 255 -39.32 27.12 16.75
N LEU A 256 -38.01 26.82 16.70
CA LEU A 256 -36.98 27.57 17.43
C LEU A 256 -36.75 28.97 16.86
N GLY A 257 -37.01 29.18 15.56
CA GLY A 257 -36.78 30.47 14.91
C GLY A 257 -35.30 30.83 14.87
N LYS A 258 -34.94 32.03 15.35
CA LYS A 258 -33.56 32.54 15.35
C LYS A 258 -32.89 32.31 16.71
N LEU A 259 -31.79 31.56 16.70
CA LEU A 259 -30.91 31.38 17.85
C LEU A 259 -29.57 32.03 17.54
N ASN A 260 -29.27 33.20 18.12
CA ASN A 260 -28.20 34.08 17.64
C ASN A 260 -26.87 33.39 17.32
N ILE A 261 -26.33 32.57 18.24
CA ILE A 261 -25.04 31.88 18.07
C ILE A 261 -25.13 30.74 17.04
N ILE A 262 -26.20 29.94 17.11
CA ILE A 262 -26.41 28.80 16.21
C ILE A 262 -26.70 29.29 14.80
N SER A 263 -27.57 30.28 14.62
CA SER A 263 -27.83 30.93 13.34
C SER A 263 -26.57 31.60 12.78
N TRP A 264 -25.70 32.15 13.64
CA TRP A 264 -24.39 32.64 13.17
C TRP A 264 -23.52 31.50 12.65
N THR A 265 -23.47 30.37 13.33
CA THR A 265 -22.74 29.17 12.87
C THR A 265 -23.27 28.71 11.51
N GLY A 266 -24.58 28.60 11.35
CA GLY A 266 -25.19 28.15 10.09
C GLY A 266 -25.02 29.11 8.93
N ALA A 267 -24.96 30.41 9.21
CA ALA A 267 -24.67 31.45 8.22
C ALA A 267 -23.25 31.37 7.64
N HIS A 268 -22.32 30.82 8.43
CA HIS A 268 -20.89 30.74 8.16
C HIS A 268 -20.40 29.29 8.05
N SER A 269 -21.33 28.34 7.87
CA SER A 269 -21.07 26.89 7.96
C SER A 269 -19.99 26.39 7.00
N LEU A 270 -19.78 27.08 5.87
CA LEU A 270 -18.74 26.74 4.91
C LEU A 270 -17.33 26.80 5.52
N VAL A 271 -17.04 27.84 6.30
CA VAL A 271 -15.72 27.98 6.94
C VAL A 271 -15.57 26.95 8.05
N TYR A 272 -16.61 26.75 8.88
CA TYR A 272 -16.59 25.68 9.87
C TYR A 272 -16.30 24.31 9.24
N TYR A 273 -16.93 24.00 8.11
CA TYR A 273 -16.71 22.74 7.41
C TYR A 273 -15.26 22.56 6.94
N PHE A 274 -14.64 23.58 6.34
CA PHE A 274 -13.25 23.45 5.90
C PHE A 274 -12.26 23.31 7.07
N PHE A 275 -12.56 23.91 8.22
CA PHE A 275 -11.69 23.89 9.39
C PHE A 275 -12.06 22.84 10.45
N CYS A 276 -13.12 22.05 10.25
CA CYS A 276 -13.53 21.02 11.21
C CYS A 276 -12.58 19.83 11.30
N GLY A 277 -11.57 19.73 10.42
CA GLY A 277 -10.45 18.80 10.62
C GLY A 277 -9.21 19.48 11.21
N ALA A 278 -8.78 20.58 10.60
CA ALA A 278 -7.51 21.25 10.93
C ALA A 278 -7.49 21.86 12.34
N ILE A 279 -8.59 22.50 12.78
CA ILE A 279 -8.65 23.12 14.11
C ILE A 279 -8.67 22.06 15.22
N PRO A 280 -9.54 21.02 15.18
CA PRO A 280 -9.46 19.93 16.15
C PRO A 280 -8.08 19.31 16.26
N PHE A 281 -7.44 19.01 15.13
CA PHE A 281 -6.07 18.47 15.12
C PHE A 281 -5.06 19.39 15.85
N ALA A 282 -5.06 20.69 15.52
CA ALA A 282 -4.17 21.65 16.15
C ALA A 282 -4.44 21.81 17.66
N VAL A 283 -5.72 21.83 18.06
CA VAL A 283 -6.11 21.91 19.48
C VAL A 283 -5.66 20.66 20.22
N THR A 284 -5.87 19.46 19.67
CA THR A 284 -5.38 18.21 20.27
C THR A 284 -3.87 18.23 20.45
N MET A 285 -3.11 18.67 19.44
CA MET A 285 -1.65 18.78 19.57
C MET A 285 -1.22 19.70 20.72
N VAL A 286 -1.91 20.84 20.88
CA VAL A 286 -1.64 21.77 21.99
C VAL A 286 -2.03 21.14 23.32
N PHE A 287 -3.21 20.52 23.40
CA PHE A 287 -3.74 19.88 24.60
C PHE A 287 -2.82 18.76 25.10
N ASN A 288 -2.32 17.91 24.18
CA ASN A 288 -1.36 16.86 24.52
C ASN A 288 -0.03 17.46 25.04
N LYS A 289 0.47 18.53 24.41
CA LYS A 289 1.70 19.21 24.87
C LYS A 289 1.59 19.81 26.28
N ILE A 290 0.40 20.22 26.70
CA ILE A 290 0.17 20.78 28.05
C ILE A 290 -0.32 19.73 29.06
N GLY A 291 -0.27 18.44 28.70
CA GLY A 291 -0.69 17.33 29.57
C GLY A 291 -2.21 17.18 29.73
N PHE A 292 -3.01 17.82 28.88
CA PHE A 292 -4.46 17.67 28.84
C PHE A 292 -4.84 16.63 27.77
N GLU A 293 -4.35 15.41 27.91
CA GLU A 293 -4.67 14.30 27.01
C GLU A 293 -6.03 13.67 27.36
N TYR A 294 -6.67 13.02 26.39
CA TYR A 294 -7.97 12.37 26.58
C TYR A 294 -7.84 11.12 27.47
N HIS A 295 -8.57 11.12 28.58
CA HIS A 295 -8.71 10.00 29.52
C HIS A 295 -10.18 9.73 29.87
N ASN A 296 -11.00 10.77 29.92
CA ASN A 296 -12.39 10.70 30.35
C ASN A 296 -13.30 11.59 29.51
N TYR A 297 -14.57 11.20 29.39
CA TYR A 297 -15.55 11.91 28.56
C TYR A 297 -15.77 13.37 28.97
N TRP A 298 -15.59 13.75 30.24
CA TRP A 298 -15.77 15.14 30.69
C TRP A 298 -14.80 16.13 30.00
N GLN A 299 -13.70 15.63 29.43
CA GLN A 299 -12.75 16.46 28.68
C GLN A 299 -13.24 16.79 27.27
N ILE A 300 -14.15 15.99 26.70
CA ILE A 300 -14.71 16.20 25.35
C ILE A 300 -15.49 17.51 25.26
N PRO A 301 -16.41 17.85 26.18
CA PRO A 301 -17.03 19.16 26.21
C PRO A 301 -16.02 20.32 26.24
N ILE A 302 -14.95 20.22 27.01
CA ILE A 302 -13.92 21.28 27.12
C ILE A 302 -13.16 21.44 25.79
N ALA A 303 -12.73 20.33 25.20
CA ALA A 303 -12.11 20.33 23.87
C ALA A 303 -13.07 20.92 22.82
N PHE A 304 -14.33 20.49 22.84
CA PHE A 304 -15.36 20.95 21.92
C PHE A 304 -15.62 22.46 22.04
N PHE A 305 -15.77 23.01 23.25
CA PHE A 305 -15.96 24.45 23.43
C PHE A 305 -14.75 25.26 22.97
N THR A 306 -13.53 24.75 23.19
CA THR A 306 -12.29 25.38 22.72
C THR A 306 -12.23 25.41 21.19
N ILE A 307 -12.44 24.25 20.56
CA ILE A 307 -12.48 24.08 19.10
C ILE A 307 -13.57 24.95 18.49
N TYR A 308 -14.79 24.91 19.05
CA TYR A 308 -15.92 25.69 18.58
C TYR A 308 -15.63 27.19 18.64
N SER A 309 -15.03 27.67 19.73
CA SER A 309 -14.64 29.07 19.89
C SER A 309 -13.59 29.49 18.86
N LEU A 310 -12.57 28.66 18.62
CA LEU A 310 -11.53 28.93 17.61
C LEU A 310 -12.10 28.93 16.19
N CYS A 311 -12.92 27.93 15.82
CA CYS A 311 -13.65 27.92 14.55
C CYS A 311 -14.50 29.18 14.37
N THR A 312 -15.17 29.63 15.43
CA THR A 312 -15.97 30.86 15.44
C THR A 312 -15.11 32.10 15.21
N ILE A 313 -13.95 32.21 15.87
CA ILE A 313 -13.00 33.31 15.68
C ILE A 313 -12.47 33.32 14.24
N VAL A 314 -12.06 32.17 13.71
CA VAL A 314 -11.57 32.02 12.34
C VAL A 314 -12.64 32.41 11.32
N ALA A 315 -13.88 31.93 11.49
CA ALA A 315 -14.99 32.33 10.66
C ALA A 315 -15.28 33.83 10.76
N PHE A 316 -15.22 34.43 11.95
CA PHE A 316 -15.39 35.88 12.11
C PHE A 316 -14.31 36.66 11.35
N ILE A 317 -13.04 36.28 11.51
CA ILE A 317 -11.90 36.93 10.84
C ILE A 317 -12.04 36.82 9.31
N ILE A 318 -12.31 35.63 8.79
CA ILE A 318 -12.45 35.40 7.34
C ILE A 318 -13.59 36.24 6.77
N TYR A 319 -14.77 36.22 7.39
CA TYR A 319 -15.91 36.97 6.86
C TYR A 319 -15.78 38.48 7.04
N ARG A 320 -15.04 38.95 8.05
CA ARG A 320 -14.80 40.38 8.30
C ARG A 320 -13.70 40.97 7.41
N TYR A 321 -12.58 40.27 7.29
CA TYR A 321 -11.36 40.81 6.68
C TYR A 321 -11.01 40.16 5.33
N PHE A 322 -11.42 38.92 5.09
CA PHE A 322 -11.10 38.17 3.87
C PHE A 322 -12.36 37.67 3.13
N PRO A 323 -13.35 38.53 2.85
CA PRO A 323 -14.64 38.10 2.29
C PRO A 323 -14.48 37.46 0.90
N VAL A 324 -13.37 37.72 0.18
CA VAL A 324 -13.04 37.04 -1.09
C VAL A 324 -12.96 35.52 -0.93
N LEU A 325 -12.43 34.99 0.19
CA LEU A 325 -12.22 33.56 0.40
C LEU A 325 -13.53 32.76 0.41
N VAL A 326 -14.62 33.42 0.80
CA VAL A 326 -15.97 32.85 0.87
C VAL A 326 -16.86 33.35 -0.28
N GLY A 327 -16.23 33.82 -1.37
CA GLY A 327 -16.93 34.28 -2.55
C GLY A 327 -17.63 35.63 -2.39
N LYS A 328 -17.28 36.47 -1.42
CA LYS A 328 -17.89 37.79 -1.18
C LYS A 328 -16.99 38.97 -1.62
N ASN A 329 -16.44 38.99 -2.84
CA ASN A 329 -16.04 40.23 -3.54
C ASN A 329 -15.71 40.00 -5.04
N LYS A 330 -15.78 41.03 -5.90
CA LYS A 330 -15.59 40.89 -7.37
C LYS A 330 -14.13 40.89 -7.86
N LYS A 331 -13.16 41.38 -7.07
CA LYS A 331 -11.80 41.70 -7.56
C LYS A 331 -10.70 40.67 -7.23
N GLY A 332 -10.97 39.62 -6.45
CA GLY A 332 -9.94 38.67 -5.98
C GLY A 332 -9.73 37.40 -6.81
N ILE A 333 -10.52 37.20 -7.87
CA ILE A 333 -10.49 35.95 -8.68
C ILE A 333 -9.18 35.84 -9.49
N LEU A 334 -8.57 36.97 -9.88
CA LEU A 334 -7.37 36.98 -10.72
C LEU A 334 -6.09 36.58 -9.93
N ALA A 335 -5.99 36.96 -8.66
CA ALA A 335 -4.85 36.60 -7.80
C ALA A 335 -4.78 35.08 -7.53
N ILE A 336 -5.93 34.39 -7.58
CA ILE A 336 -6.03 32.95 -7.35
C ILE A 336 -5.58 32.15 -8.59
N ILE A 337 -5.88 32.65 -9.80
CA ILE A 337 -5.36 32.05 -11.04
C ILE A 337 -3.84 32.18 -11.10
N VAL A 338 -3.29 33.31 -10.63
CA VAL A 338 -1.84 33.51 -10.51
C VAL A 338 -1.23 32.56 -9.48
N LEU A 339 -1.86 32.35 -8.31
CA LEU A 339 -1.38 31.38 -7.32
C LEU A 339 -1.43 29.93 -7.84
N MET A 340 -2.44 29.57 -8.63
CA MET A 340 -2.55 28.23 -9.26
C MET A 340 -1.51 28.02 -10.39
N PHE A 341 -1.05 29.08 -11.05
CA PHE A 341 0.03 29.04 -12.05
C PHE A 341 1.43 29.04 -11.42
N THR A 342 1.61 29.61 -10.22
CA THR A 342 2.88 29.55 -9.50
C THR A 342 3.13 28.19 -8.84
N PHE A 343 2.08 27.46 -8.43
CA PHE A 343 2.25 26.09 -7.89
C PHE A 343 2.50 25.02 -8.96
N SER A 344 2.14 25.26 -10.23
CA SER A 344 2.39 24.31 -11.32
C SER A 344 3.79 24.44 -11.94
N THR A 345 4.56 25.45 -11.56
CA THR A 345 5.87 25.76 -12.16
C THR A 345 7.07 25.36 -11.29
N GLU A 346 6.85 24.71 -10.14
CA GLU A 346 7.91 24.28 -9.21
C GLU A 346 8.06 22.75 -9.05
N ILE A 347 7.58 21.95 -10.01
CA ILE A 347 8.05 20.56 -10.15
C ILE A 347 9.28 20.57 -11.06
N SER A 348 10.35 21.20 -10.58
CA SER A 348 11.68 21.00 -11.14
C SER A 348 12.07 19.53 -10.90
N ALA A 349 12.46 18.83 -11.95
CA ALA A 349 13.15 17.55 -11.80
C ALA A 349 14.44 17.82 -11.01
N GLN A 350 14.48 17.43 -9.74
CA GLN A 350 15.64 17.64 -8.88
C GLN A 350 16.90 17.11 -9.58
N THR A 351 17.87 18.00 -9.76
CA THR A 351 19.16 17.66 -10.34
C THR A 351 20.14 17.16 -9.27
N PHE A 352 21.17 16.45 -9.68
CA PHE A 352 22.21 15.94 -8.77
C PHE A 352 22.86 17.06 -7.96
N ASP A 353 23.16 18.21 -8.60
CA ASP A 353 23.78 19.35 -7.92
C ASP A 353 22.84 19.99 -6.91
N GLU A 354 21.54 20.10 -7.23
CA GLU A 354 20.53 20.58 -6.29
C GLU A 354 20.35 19.62 -5.09
N MET A 355 20.31 18.31 -5.34
CA MET A 355 20.22 17.31 -4.28
C MET A 355 21.47 17.34 -3.39
N LYS A 356 22.65 17.44 -4.00
CA LYS A 356 23.93 17.55 -3.29
C LYS A 356 24.01 18.83 -2.45
N ALA A 357 23.47 19.95 -2.93
CA ALA A 357 23.44 21.21 -2.18
C ALA A 357 22.49 21.18 -0.96
N ASN A 358 21.44 20.36 -1.00
CA ASN A 358 20.42 20.25 0.05
C ASN A 358 20.57 19.01 0.95
N ILE A 359 21.65 18.24 0.77
CA ILE A 359 21.87 16.99 1.48
C ILE A 359 22.19 17.23 2.97
N ASN A 360 21.73 16.34 3.84
CA ASN A 360 21.98 16.40 5.27
C ASN A 360 22.33 15.01 5.85
N GLU A 361 22.59 14.95 7.15
CA GLU A 361 22.98 13.71 7.86
C GLU A 361 21.97 12.56 7.76
N ASN A 362 20.68 12.87 7.51
CA ASN A 362 19.61 11.90 7.34
C ASN A 362 19.45 11.45 5.87
N SER A 363 20.09 12.11 4.92
CA SER A 363 19.98 11.77 3.49
C SER A 363 20.73 10.47 3.14
N LEU A 364 20.28 9.81 2.06
CA LEU A 364 21.00 8.68 1.49
C LEU A 364 22.21 9.18 0.67
N PRO A 365 23.24 8.34 0.47
CA PRO A 365 24.30 8.65 -0.50
C PRO A 365 23.73 8.85 -1.90
N LEU A 366 24.28 9.82 -2.61
CA LEU A 366 23.92 10.14 -3.98
C LEU A 366 24.92 9.53 -4.95
N ILE A 367 24.42 8.99 -6.06
CA ILE A 367 25.23 8.44 -7.14
C ILE A 367 24.77 9.06 -8.46
N ASN A 368 25.66 9.81 -9.12
CA ASN A 368 25.41 10.30 -10.47
C ASN A 368 26.16 9.43 -11.47
N ILE A 369 25.44 8.88 -12.45
CA ILE A 369 26.01 8.11 -13.54
C ILE A 369 26.00 8.99 -14.79
N LYS A 370 27.19 9.30 -15.30
CA LYS A 370 27.40 10.01 -16.56
C LYS A 370 27.67 8.99 -17.67
N VAL A 371 26.72 8.84 -18.58
CA VAL A 371 26.75 7.80 -19.62
C VAL A 371 25.83 8.14 -20.77
N ASP A 372 26.15 7.66 -21.97
CA ASP A 372 25.21 7.66 -23.09
C ASP A 372 24.13 6.58 -22.90
N VAL A 373 23.02 6.98 -22.28
CA VAL A 373 21.91 6.08 -21.88
C VAL A 373 21.33 5.31 -23.07
N ASN A 374 21.34 5.89 -24.28
CA ASN A 374 20.79 5.26 -25.48
C ASN A 374 21.60 4.04 -25.93
N ASN A 375 22.85 3.93 -25.49
CA ASN A 375 23.78 2.88 -25.88
C ASN A 375 23.95 1.78 -24.82
N ILE A 376 23.27 1.89 -23.67
CA ILE A 376 23.33 0.86 -22.63
C ILE A 376 22.50 -0.35 -23.07
N LYS A 377 23.12 -1.53 -23.08
CA LYS A 377 22.47 -2.81 -23.40
C LYS A 377 22.73 -3.83 -22.30
N LYS A 378 22.14 -5.02 -22.38
CA LYS A 378 22.38 -6.09 -21.40
C LYS A 378 23.67 -6.86 -21.71
N GLU A 379 23.94 -7.04 -22.99
CA GLU A 379 24.96 -7.94 -23.54
C GLU A 379 26.35 -7.30 -23.52
N THR A 380 26.41 -5.98 -23.66
CA THR A 380 27.65 -5.21 -23.80
C THR A 380 27.74 -4.14 -22.73
N TYR A 381 28.99 -3.86 -22.32
CA TYR A 381 29.30 -2.79 -21.40
C TYR A 381 29.50 -1.48 -22.18
N THR A 382 28.97 -0.40 -21.63
CA THR A 382 29.12 0.98 -22.11
C THR A 382 30.01 1.73 -21.14
N ASP A 383 31.02 2.43 -21.65
CA ASP A 383 31.89 3.26 -20.83
C ASP A 383 31.11 4.46 -20.29
N GLY A 384 31.43 4.85 -19.06
CA GLY A 384 30.84 5.98 -18.36
C GLY A 384 31.67 6.41 -17.16
N GLU A 385 31.10 7.30 -16.35
CA GLU A 385 31.69 7.80 -15.12
C GLU A 385 30.64 7.75 -14.01
N ILE A 386 31.07 7.40 -12.80
CA ILE A 386 30.21 7.36 -11.61
C ILE A 386 30.77 8.31 -10.56
N GLU A 387 29.94 9.27 -10.17
CA GLU A 387 30.24 10.21 -9.09
C GLU A 387 29.43 9.79 -7.86
N ILE A 388 30.11 9.59 -6.75
CA ILE A 388 29.51 9.16 -5.49
C ILE A 388 29.70 10.28 -4.47
N PHE A 389 28.64 10.57 -3.71
CA PHE A 389 28.66 11.51 -2.61
C PHE A 389 27.98 10.91 -1.38
N ASP A 390 28.73 10.74 -0.28
CA ASP A 390 28.19 10.27 1.01
C ASP A 390 28.13 11.44 2.01
N PRO A 391 26.93 11.87 2.44
CA PRO A 391 26.81 12.92 3.46
C PRO A 391 27.36 12.49 4.82
N LYS A 392 27.29 11.20 5.18
CA LYS A 392 27.73 10.72 6.51
C LYS A 392 29.25 10.66 6.64
N GLY A 393 29.95 10.45 5.53
CA GLY A 393 31.41 10.50 5.47
C GLY A 393 31.98 11.85 5.02
N ASN A 394 31.11 12.79 4.61
CA ASN A 394 31.45 14.02 3.90
C ASN A 394 32.49 13.80 2.78
N PHE A 395 32.26 12.75 1.99
CA PHE A 395 33.26 12.24 1.05
C PHE A 395 32.67 12.09 -0.35
N SER A 396 33.48 12.47 -1.35
CA SER A 396 33.11 12.41 -2.76
C SER A 396 34.18 11.67 -3.54
N GLN A 397 33.77 10.71 -4.37
CA GLN A 397 34.65 10.02 -5.32
C GLN A 397 34.08 10.11 -6.72
N SER A 398 34.96 10.16 -7.72
CA SER A 398 34.59 9.88 -9.10
C SER A 398 35.47 8.77 -9.65
N HIS A 399 34.87 7.85 -10.39
CA HIS A 399 35.58 6.75 -11.04
C HIS A 399 35.10 6.58 -12.47
N LYS A 400 36.02 6.24 -13.38
CA LYS A 400 35.63 5.67 -14.67
C LYS A 400 35.00 4.30 -14.41
N CYS A 401 33.93 4.00 -15.14
CA CYS A 401 33.25 2.74 -15.01
C CYS A 401 32.72 2.22 -16.35
N LYS A 402 32.40 0.93 -16.36
CA LYS A 402 31.70 0.24 -17.43
C LYS A 402 30.35 -0.20 -16.89
N LEU A 403 29.27 0.21 -17.55
CA LEU A 403 27.90 -0.07 -17.13
C LEU A 403 27.17 -0.94 -18.16
N ARG A 404 26.26 -1.79 -17.69
CA ARG A 404 25.29 -2.48 -18.55
C ARG A 404 23.99 -2.68 -17.79
N TYR A 405 22.89 -2.86 -18.51
CA TYR A 405 21.65 -3.29 -17.87
C TYR A 405 21.77 -4.71 -17.35
N ARG A 406 21.18 -4.96 -16.17
CA ARG A 406 21.14 -6.27 -15.53
C ARG A 406 19.70 -6.73 -15.35
N GLY A 407 19.51 -8.04 -15.50
CA GLY A 407 18.24 -8.71 -15.25
C GLY A 407 17.79 -9.55 -16.44
N SER A 408 16.60 -10.12 -16.31
CA SER A 408 15.92 -10.84 -17.39
C SER A 408 14.53 -10.25 -17.60
N SER A 409 13.56 -10.63 -16.78
CA SER A 409 12.20 -10.06 -16.80
C SER A 409 12.19 -8.55 -16.51
N SER A 410 13.08 -8.08 -15.64
CA SER A 410 13.16 -6.68 -15.24
C SER A 410 13.59 -5.72 -16.35
N LEU A 411 14.15 -6.24 -17.45
CA LEU A 411 14.50 -5.43 -18.61
C LEU A 411 13.29 -4.82 -19.32
N LYS A 412 12.06 -5.25 -19.03
CA LYS A 412 10.85 -4.62 -19.58
C LYS A 412 10.45 -3.33 -18.86
N TYR A 413 10.89 -3.13 -17.61
CA TYR A 413 10.50 -1.97 -16.79
C TYR A 413 11.29 -0.73 -17.17
N GLU A 414 10.70 0.46 -17.08
CA GLU A 414 11.42 1.69 -17.40
C GLU A 414 12.59 1.95 -16.44
N LYS A 415 12.41 1.66 -15.14
CA LYS A 415 13.46 1.70 -14.12
C LYS A 415 14.35 0.45 -14.22
N LYS A 416 15.61 0.63 -14.66
CA LYS A 416 16.55 -0.48 -14.95
C LYS A 416 17.57 -0.66 -13.83
N SER A 417 17.88 -1.91 -13.48
CA SER A 417 19.05 -2.23 -12.64
C SER A 417 20.35 -2.19 -13.46
N PHE A 418 21.45 -1.78 -12.84
CA PHE A 418 22.76 -1.66 -13.49
C PHE A 418 23.78 -2.63 -12.89
N ALA A 419 24.61 -3.22 -13.74
CA ALA A 419 25.87 -3.81 -13.33
C ALA A 419 27.01 -2.83 -13.66
N VAL A 420 27.78 -2.46 -12.63
CA VAL A 420 28.85 -1.45 -12.72
C VAL A 420 30.18 -2.14 -12.51
N LYS A 421 31.14 -1.96 -13.43
CA LYS A 421 32.54 -2.36 -13.25
C LYS A 421 33.41 -1.11 -13.16
N MET A 422 34.19 -0.99 -12.09
CA MET A 422 35.10 0.13 -11.91
C MET A 422 36.38 -0.10 -12.69
N ILE A 423 36.88 0.93 -13.38
CA ILE A 423 38.09 0.84 -14.19
C ILE A 423 39.05 2.01 -13.91
N ASP A 424 40.34 1.77 -14.09
CA ASP A 424 41.36 2.81 -14.01
C ASP A 424 41.44 3.63 -15.32
N GLU A 425 42.38 4.57 -15.40
CA GLU A 425 42.56 5.39 -16.61
C GLU A 425 42.95 4.59 -17.86
N LYS A 426 43.52 3.40 -17.69
CA LYS A 426 43.93 2.49 -18.77
C LYS A 426 42.80 1.54 -19.19
N GLY A 427 41.67 1.53 -18.46
CA GLY A 427 40.52 0.67 -18.71
C GLY A 427 40.61 -0.70 -18.03
N GLU A 428 41.58 -0.89 -17.13
CA GLU A 428 41.78 -2.12 -16.35
C GLU A 428 40.93 -2.10 -15.08
N ASP A 429 40.62 -3.29 -14.54
CA ASP A 429 39.79 -3.43 -13.33
C ASP A 429 40.37 -2.66 -12.14
N LEU A 430 39.58 -1.76 -11.55
CA LEU A 430 39.94 -0.98 -10.36
C LEU A 430 39.22 -1.53 -9.13
N ASP A 431 39.99 -2.06 -8.18
CA ASP A 431 39.47 -2.47 -6.87
C ASP A 431 39.20 -1.22 -6.00
N CYS A 432 37.94 -0.96 -5.64
CA CYS A 432 37.53 0.12 -4.75
C CYS A 432 36.75 -0.42 -3.54
N ASN A 433 36.74 0.32 -2.43
CA ASN A 433 35.85 0.05 -1.31
C ASN A 433 34.72 1.09 -1.35
N LEU A 434 33.48 0.63 -1.59
CA LEU A 434 32.30 1.49 -1.54
C LEU A 434 31.52 1.21 -0.26
N PHE A 435 31.40 2.24 0.60
CA PHE A 435 30.60 2.22 1.82
C PHE A 435 30.90 1.06 2.78
N ASP A 436 32.15 0.58 2.81
CA ASP A 436 32.60 -0.54 3.63
C ASP A 436 31.83 -1.85 3.40
N ILE A 437 31.20 -1.96 2.22
CA ILE A 437 30.48 -3.18 1.81
C ILE A 437 31.48 -4.30 1.52
N ARG A 438 32.59 -3.96 0.84
CA ARG A 438 33.58 -4.95 0.40
C ARG A 438 34.95 -4.33 0.17
N GLU A 439 35.94 -4.82 0.90
CA GLU A 439 37.34 -4.51 0.64
C GLU A 439 37.76 -5.09 -0.73
N LYS A 440 38.26 -4.22 -1.62
CA LYS A 440 38.71 -4.56 -2.98
C LYS A 440 37.61 -5.10 -3.91
N GLY A 441 36.50 -4.39 -3.99
CA GLY A 441 35.42 -4.65 -4.95
C GLY A 441 35.62 -3.88 -6.25
N ASN A 442 35.63 -4.57 -7.39
CA ASN A 442 35.72 -3.94 -8.72
C ASN A 442 34.39 -4.02 -9.51
N SER A 443 33.39 -4.74 -8.99
CA SER A 443 32.10 -4.95 -9.64
C SER A 443 30.98 -4.79 -8.62
N TRP A 444 30.01 -3.96 -8.97
CA TRP A 444 28.91 -3.55 -8.11
C TRP A 444 27.58 -3.69 -8.84
N ILE A 445 26.50 -3.79 -8.07
CA ILE A 445 25.14 -3.87 -8.57
C ILE A 445 24.36 -2.69 -8.02
N LEU A 446 23.71 -1.93 -8.90
CA LEU A 446 22.67 -0.97 -8.53
C LEU A 446 21.33 -1.61 -8.84
N ASP A 447 20.69 -2.16 -7.81
CA ASP A 447 19.40 -2.80 -7.93
C ASP A 447 18.27 -1.75 -7.87
N ALA A 448 17.47 -1.66 -8.92
CA ALA A 448 16.34 -0.74 -9.03
C ALA A 448 15.18 -1.12 -8.10
N MET A 449 15.08 -2.40 -7.72
CA MET A 449 14.00 -2.95 -6.89
C MET A 449 12.60 -2.63 -7.47
N ALA A 450 12.50 -2.47 -8.80
CA ALA A 450 11.37 -1.82 -9.46
C ALA A 450 10.04 -2.54 -9.23
N ILE A 451 10.07 -3.89 -9.20
CA ILE A 451 8.88 -4.73 -8.99
C ILE A 451 8.56 -4.90 -7.49
N ASP A 452 9.54 -4.72 -6.61
CA ASP A 452 9.36 -4.90 -5.17
C ASP A 452 8.64 -3.70 -4.54
N LYS A 453 7.37 -3.88 -4.14
CA LYS A 453 6.56 -2.85 -3.50
C LYS A 453 7.11 -2.35 -2.16
N LEU A 454 8.03 -3.07 -1.51
CA LEU A 454 8.69 -2.64 -0.27
C LEU A 454 10.06 -1.97 -0.52
N ARG A 455 10.61 -2.07 -1.75
CA ARG A 455 11.96 -1.57 -2.12
C ARG A 455 13.07 -2.05 -1.18
N MET A 456 12.97 -3.26 -0.63
CA MET A 456 13.99 -3.83 0.26
C MET A 456 14.01 -5.35 0.39
N ARG A 457 13.05 -6.12 -0.16
CA ARG A 457 12.93 -7.58 0.07
C ARG A 457 14.23 -8.32 -0.20
N ASN A 458 14.86 -8.04 -1.34
CA ASN A 458 16.09 -8.73 -1.74
C ASN A 458 17.22 -8.51 -0.72
N ILE A 459 17.47 -7.24 -0.32
CA ILE A 459 18.52 -6.93 0.65
C ILE A 459 18.16 -7.36 2.08
N LEU A 460 16.88 -7.31 2.45
CA LEU A 460 16.36 -7.82 3.71
C LEU A 460 16.62 -9.33 3.83
N CYS A 461 16.27 -10.10 2.81
CA CYS A 461 16.52 -11.54 2.78
C CYS A 461 18.02 -11.86 2.89
N PHE A 462 18.89 -11.11 2.19
CA PHE A 462 20.34 -11.28 2.34
C PHE A 462 20.86 -10.88 3.72
N THR A 463 20.27 -9.86 4.34
CA THR A 463 20.62 -9.45 5.71
C THR A 463 20.34 -10.60 6.67
N ILE A 464 19.14 -11.17 6.62
CA ILE A 464 18.74 -12.33 7.44
C ILE A 464 19.63 -13.53 7.14
N TRP A 465 19.85 -13.88 5.86
CA TRP A 465 20.69 -15.01 5.49
C TRP A 465 22.13 -14.88 6.02
N ASN A 466 22.72 -13.69 5.98
CA ASN A 466 24.09 -13.48 6.43
C ASN A 466 24.27 -13.62 7.96
N GLU A 467 23.18 -13.65 8.74
CA GLU A 467 23.24 -13.86 10.19
C GLU A 467 23.61 -15.31 10.55
N PHE A 468 23.16 -16.30 9.75
CA PHE A 468 23.37 -17.72 10.04
C PHE A 468 23.91 -18.54 8.86
N GLY A 469 23.59 -18.17 7.62
CA GLY A 469 24.08 -18.80 6.40
C GLY A 469 25.51 -18.39 6.09
N LYS A 470 26.47 -19.07 6.72
CA LYS A 470 27.92 -18.82 6.54
C LYS A 470 28.56 -19.85 5.61
N THR A 471 29.75 -19.53 5.10
CA THR A 471 30.59 -20.51 4.40
C THR A 471 31.12 -21.55 5.41
N PRO A 472 31.18 -22.84 5.03
CA PRO A 472 31.60 -23.92 5.93
C PRO A 472 33.13 -23.96 6.15
N TYR A 473 33.86 -23.02 5.56
CA TYR A 473 35.29 -22.84 5.67
C TYR A 473 35.62 -21.35 5.74
N GLU A 474 36.78 -21.02 6.31
CA GLU A 474 37.23 -19.64 6.46
C GLU A 474 37.37 -18.90 5.13
N THR A 475 36.87 -17.67 5.10
CA THR A 475 37.06 -16.74 3.98
C THR A 475 37.51 -15.38 4.48
N LYS A 476 38.02 -14.56 3.55
CA LYS A 476 38.49 -13.19 3.86
C LYS A 476 37.37 -12.21 4.21
N PHE A 477 36.12 -12.62 4.11
CA PHE A 477 34.95 -11.76 4.25
C PHE A 477 34.01 -12.27 5.36
N ASP A 478 34.57 -12.68 6.50
CA ASP A 478 33.82 -13.13 7.69
C ASP A 478 32.86 -14.29 7.37
N ASN A 479 33.37 -15.26 6.59
CA ASN A 479 32.63 -16.44 6.13
C ASN A 479 31.28 -16.08 5.48
N ARG A 480 31.15 -14.90 4.88
CA ARG A 480 29.89 -14.43 4.33
C ARG A 480 29.50 -15.23 3.07
N ASN A 481 28.29 -15.78 3.08
CA ASN A 481 27.71 -16.52 1.96
C ASN A 481 26.52 -15.74 1.34
N GLY A 482 26.64 -14.42 1.19
CA GLY A 482 25.57 -13.57 0.70
C GLY A 482 26.04 -12.15 0.41
N ILE A 483 25.27 -11.38 -0.35
CA ILE A 483 25.64 -9.98 -0.63
C ILE A 483 25.35 -9.07 0.57
N LYS A 484 26.00 -7.91 0.58
CA LYS A 484 25.71 -6.77 1.46
C LYS A 484 25.42 -5.58 0.55
N GLY A 485 24.59 -4.67 1.04
CA GLY A 485 24.16 -3.52 0.26
C GLY A 485 23.72 -2.36 1.12
N ARG A 486 23.56 -1.21 0.46
CA ARG A 486 23.20 0.07 1.06
C ARG A 486 22.25 0.81 0.11
N TYR A 487 21.23 1.43 0.67
CA TYR A 487 20.33 2.30 -0.10
C TYR A 487 21.06 3.55 -0.56
N VAL A 488 20.82 3.93 -1.81
CA VAL A 488 21.40 5.10 -2.48
C VAL A 488 20.35 5.73 -3.38
N GLU A 489 20.50 7.01 -3.70
CA GLU A 489 19.69 7.69 -4.70
C GLU A 489 20.52 7.93 -5.95
N VAL A 490 19.98 7.50 -7.09
CA VAL A 490 20.68 7.54 -8.37
C VAL A 490 20.18 8.71 -9.22
N CYS A 491 21.12 9.44 -9.81
CA CYS A 491 20.89 10.39 -10.89
C CYS A 491 21.53 9.84 -12.19
N LEU A 492 20.86 10.04 -13.32
CA LEU A 492 21.40 9.74 -14.65
C LEU A 492 21.64 11.06 -15.39
N ASN A 493 22.90 11.31 -15.78
CA ASN A 493 23.33 12.54 -16.42
C ASN A 493 22.81 13.79 -15.67
N GLY A 494 22.94 13.78 -14.34
CA GLY A 494 22.50 14.87 -13.48
C GLY A 494 21.01 14.89 -13.14
N ASN A 495 20.15 14.03 -13.71
CA ASN A 495 18.71 14.02 -13.42
C ASN A 495 18.35 12.92 -12.43
N TYR A 496 17.57 13.24 -11.39
CA TYR A 496 17.10 12.22 -10.44
C TYR A 496 16.37 11.07 -11.14
N HIS A 497 16.83 9.86 -10.84
CA HIS A 497 16.35 8.63 -11.43
C HIS A 497 15.69 7.70 -10.43
N GLY A 498 15.97 7.75 -9.12
CA GLY A 498 15.21 7.00 -8.11
C GLY A 498 16.04 6.41 -6.97
N LEU A 499 15.36 5.71 -6.07
CA LEU A 499 15.95 4.91 -5.00
C LEU A 499 16.50 3.58 -5.55
N TYR A 500 17.74 3.24 -5.20
CA TYR A 500 18.40 2.00 -5.57
C TYR A 500 19.03 1.34 -4.35
N CYS A 501 19.35 0.06 -4.44
CA CYS A 501 20.22 -0.62 -3.50
C CYS A 501 21.56 -0.90 -4.19
N LEU A 502 22.63 -0.23 -3.75
CA LEU A 502 23.99 -0.55 -4.16
C LEU A 502 24.46 -1.77 -3.36
N SER A 503 24.92 -2.81 -4.05
CA SER A 503 25.41 -4.03 -3.42
C SER A 503 26.65 -4.57 -4.10
N ASP A 504 27.39 -5.42 -3.38
CA ASP A 504 28.39 -6.27 -3.99
C ASP A 504 27.74 -7.45 -4.75
N LYS A 505 28.55 -8.40 -5.21
CA LYS A 505 28.08 -9.55 -5.99
C LYS A 505 28.61 -10.85 -5.41
N ILE A 506 27.85 -11.93 -5.62
CA ILE A 506 28.37 -13.28 -5.43
C ILE A 506 29.41 -13.57 -6.50
N ASP A 507 30.63 -13.86 -6.07
CA ASP A 507 31.73 -14.27 -6.94
C ASP A 507 32.74 -15.14 -6.20
N ARG A 508 33.72 -15.62 -6.96
CA ARG A 508 34.83 -16.43 -6.47
C ARG A 508 35.55 -15.83 -5.25
N LYS A 509 35.81 -14.51 -5.27
CA LYS A 509 36.56 -13.85 -4.19
C LYS A 509 35.73 -13.89 -2.89
N LEU A 510 34.42 -13.63 -2.97
CA LEU A 510 33.51 -13.61 -1.81
C LEU A 510 33.42 -15.00 -1.17
N LEU A 511 33.18 -16.02 -2.00
CA LEU A 511 33.02 -17.39 -1.56
C LEU A 511 34.35 -18.13 -1.32
N GLY A 512 35.50 -17.47 -1.47
CA GLY A 512 36.81 -18.08 -1.19
C GLY A 512 37.23 -19.21 -2.14
N LEU A 513 36.67 -19.30 -3.35
CA LEU A 513 37.00 -20.40 -4.27
C LEU A 513 38.41 -20.23 -4.88
N LYS A 514 39.11 -21.34 -5.07
CA LYS A 514 40.50 -21.36 -5.55
C LYS A 514 40.58 -20.91 -7.00
N LYS A 515 41.58 -20.08 -7.29
CA LYS A 515 41.73 -19.43 -8.59
C LYS A 515 42.15 -20.46 -9.65
N TYR A 516 41.43 -20.47 -10.78
CA TYR A 516 41.84 -21.11 -12.02
C TYR A 516 43.23 -20.63 -12.46
N LYS A 517 44.10 -21.57 -12.83
CA LYS A 517 45.45 -21.31 -13.34
C LYS A 517 45.52 -21.70 -14.81
N LYS A 518 45.37 -20.70 -15.69
CA LYS A 518 45.38 -20.86 -17.14
C LYS A 518 46.64 -21.56 -17.70
N LYS A 519 47.80 -21.36 -17.05
CA LYS A 519 49.07 -21.98 -17.45
C LYS A 519 49.09 -23.51 -17.27
N ASP A 520 48.36 -24.01 -16.27
CA ASP A 520 48.37 -25.42 -15.89
C ASP A 520 47.15 -26.18 -16.46
N ASN A 521 46.26 -25.45 -17.16
CA ASN A 521 44.94 -25.87 -17.61
C ASN A 521 44.12 -26.63 -16.54
N LYS A 522 44.35 -26.30 -15.26
CA LYS A 522 43.78 -27.02 -14.13
C LYS A 522 42.63 -26.24 -13.50
N ILE A 523 41.46 -26.87 -13.47
CA ILE A 523 40.27 -26.34 -12.79
C ILE A 523 40.34 -26.67 -11.31
N HIS A 524 39.95 -25.69 -10.49
CA HIS A 524 39.99 -25.77 -9.04
C HIS A 524 38.63 -25.38 -8.46
N GLY A 525 38.39 -24.09 -8.22
CA GLY A 525 37.10 -23.58 -7.76
C GLY A 525 36.11 -23.40 -8.91
N LEU A 526 34.84 -23.69 -8.64
CA LEU A 526 33.74 -23.62 -9.61
C LEU A 526 32.53 -22.88 -9.03
N LEU A 527 31.85 -22.11 -9.88
CA LEU A 527 30.62 -21.40 -9.52
C LEU A 527 29.59 -21.51 -10.65
N TYR A 528 28.42 -22.04 -10.34
CA TYR A 528 27.28 -22.16 -11.25
C TYR A 528 26.10 -21.36 -10.73
N LYS A 529 25.28 -20.82 -11.63
CA LYS A 529 23.99 -20.19 -11.28
C LYS A 529 22.84 -20.94 -11.94
N GLY A 530 21.82 -21.31 -11.18
CA GLY A 530 20.55 -21.80 -11.74
C GLY A 530 19.76 -20.65 -12.35
N ILE A 531 19.45 -20.73 -13.65
CA ILE A 531 18.85 -19.63 -14.42
C ILE A 531 17.41 -19.90 -14.87
N SER A 532 16.95 -21.15 -14.81
CA SER A 532 15.58 -21.53 -15.16
C SER A 532 15.15 -22.80 -14.42
N TRP A 533 13.85 -23.08 -14.42
CA TRP A 533 13.31 -24.35 -13.96
C TRP A 533 13.51 -25.44 -15.01
N GLY A 534 13.71 -26.68 -14.58
CA GLY A 534 13.83 -27.86 -15.44
C GLY A 534 14.47 -29.03 -14.69
N SER A 535 14.56 -30.19 -15.35
CA SER A 535 15.05 -31.43 -14.72
C SER A 535 16.47 -31.31 -14.16
N SER A 536 17.35 -30.54 -14.79
CA SER A 536 18.72 -30.34 -14.34
C SER A 536 18.84 -29.42 -13.13
N SER A 537 17.96 -28.43 -12.97
CA SER A 537 17.90 -27.64 -11.73
C SER A 537 17.23 -28.42 -10.61
N ASN A 538 16.33 -29.34 -10.95
CA ASN A 538 15.71 -30.23 -9.97
C ASN A 538 16.62 -31.38 -9.53
N LEU A 539 17.80 -31.49 -10.15
CA LEU A 539 18.79 -32.55 -9.94
C LEU A 539 18.22 -33.95 -10.23
N GLU A 540 17.33 -34.04 -11.22
CA GLU A 540 16.63 -35.29 -11.58
C GLU A 540 17.18 -35.94 -12.86
N SER A 541 17.54 -35.13 -13.86
CA SER A 541 18.14 -35.54 -15.13
C SER A 541 18.63 -34.30 -15.88
N TYR A 542 19.23 -34.47 -17.06
CA TYR A 542 19.57 -33.38 -17.97
C TYR A 542 19.46 -33.87 -19.41
N ASP A 543 19.34 -32.92 -20.34
CA ASP A 543 19.42 -33.22 -21.76
C ASP A 543 20.89 -33.22 -22.21
N GLU A 544 21.23 -34.07 -23.18
CA GLU A 544 22.53 -34.01 -23.84
C GLU A 544 22.72 -32.64 -24.49
N ALA A 545 23.76 -31.91 -24.06
CA ALA A 545 24.03 -30.56 -24.54
C ALA A 545 25.53 -30.28 -24.59
N PRO A 546 26.01 -29.47 -25.56
CA PRO A 546 27.41 -29.08 -25.67
C PRO A 546 27.92 -28.38 -24.41
N THR A 547 29.09 -28.80 -23.92
CA THR A 547 29.75 -28.28 -22.72
C THR A 547 30.73 -27.13 -23.02
N ASP A 548 30.89 -26.74 -24.28
CA ASP A 548 31.72 -25.62 -24.73
C ASP A 548 31.04 -24.24 -24.60
N GLN A 549 29.84 -24.21 -23.99
CA GLN A 549 29.05 -23.00 -23.77
C GLN A 549 29.04 -22.58 -22.30
N VAL A 550 28.94 -21.27 -22.05
CA VAL A 550 28.77 -20.69 -20.69
C VAL A 550 27.42 -21.05 -20.08
N LYS A 551 26.43 -21.40 -20.91
CA LYS A 551 25.14 -21.92 -20.45
C LYS A 551 25.01 -23.37 -20.84
N TRP A 552 24.58 -24.20 -19.91
CA TRP A 552 24.37 -25.63 -20.12
C TRP A 552 23.10 -26.07 -19.39
N ASN A 553 22.15 -26.65 -20.12
CA ASN A 553 20.79 -26.93 -19.63
C ASN A 553 20.19 -25.71 -18.88
N THR A 554 19.81 -25.85 -17.62
CA THR A 554 19.23 -24.77 -16.78
C THR A 554 20.27 -24.00 -15.96
N TRP A 555 21.56 -24.16 -16.24
CA TRP A 555 22.67 -23.61 -15.48
C TRP A 555 23.52 -22.64 -16.32
N GLU A 556 24.14 -21.67 -15.65
CA GLU A 556 25.11 -20.74 -16.21
C GLU A 556 26.42 -20.82 -15.42
N LEU A 557 27.54 -21.06 -16.10
CA LEU A 557 28.89 -21.05 -15.53
C LEU A 557 29.28 -19.61 -15.21
N LYS A 558 29.58 -19.35 -13.94
CA LYS A 558 29.97 -18.02 -13.45
C LYS A 558 31.44 -17.94 -13.09
N TYR A 559 32.07 -19.09 -12.81
CA TYR A 559 33.50 -19.16 -12.64
C TYR A 559 34.04 -20.57 -12.93
N PRO A 560 35.09 -20.71 -13.77
CA PRO A 560 35.67 -19.70 -14.65
C PRO A 560 34.82 -19.50 -15.93
N GLU A 561 34.22 -18.33 -16.11
CA GLU A 561 33.31 -18.04 -17.24
C GLU A 561 34.03 -17.99 -18.61
N ASP A 562 35.36 -17.85 -18.63
CA ASP A 562 36.20 -17.80 -19.83
C ASP A 562 36.68 -19.18 -20.31
N MET A 563 36.31 -20.25 -19.61
CA MET A 563 36.73 -21.62 -19.94
C MET A 563 35.58 -22.63 -19.86
N PRO A 564 34.46 -22.42 -20.58
CA PRO A 564 33.41 -23.44 -20.68
C PRO A 564 33.97 -24.69 -21.40
N SER A 565 33.95 -25.82 -20.70
CA SER A 565 34.41 -27.11 -21.20
C SER A 565 33.79 -28.27 -20.43
N GLU A 566 33.98 -29.49 -20.93
CA GLU A 566 33.66 -30.72 -20.20
C GLU A 566 34.27 -30.71 -18.78
N LEU A 567 35.52 -30.29 -18.62
CA LEU A 567 36.18 -30.20 -17.31
C LEU A 567 35.46 -29.27 -16.32
N THR A 568 34.83 -28.20 -16.80
CA THR A 568 34.06 -27.29 -15.94
C THR A 568 32.64 -27.73 -15.68
N TRP A 569 32.05 -28.58 -16.52
CA TRP A 569 30.67 -29.03 -16.37
C TRP A 569 30.57 -30.40 -15.70
N GLN A 570 31.61 -31.24 -15.81
CA GLN A 570 31.62 -32.60 -15.27
C GLN A 570 31.29 -32.64 -13.76
N PRO A 571 31.85 -31.77 -12.89
CA PRO A 571 31.49 -31.81 -11.46
C PRO A 571 30.01 -31.55 -11.18
N LEU A 572 29.35 -30.69 -11.97
CA LEU A 572 27.91 -30.46 -11.87
C LEU A 572 27.11 -31.64 -12.43
N ILE A 573 27.56 -32.23 -13.55
CA ILE A 573 26.96 -33.43 -14.14
C ILE A 573 27.02 -34.60 -13.15
N ASP A 574 28.16 -34.83 -12.52
CA ASP A 574 28.36 -35.86 -11.50
C ASP A 574 27.46 -35.63 -10.30
N PHE A 575 27.33 -34.37 -9.85
CA PHE A 575 26.40 -34.02 -8.79
C PHE A 575 24.94 -34.27 -9.18
N ILE A 576 24.52 -33.94 -10.41
CA ILE A 576 23.16 -34.25 -10.88
C ILE A 576 22.96 -35.77 -10.95
N ASN A 577 23.92 -36.50 -11.52
CA ASN A 577 23.88 -37.97 -11.61
C ASN A 577 23.73 -38.61 -10.22
N PHE A 578 24.54 -38.17 -9.25
CA PHE A 578 24.51 -38.62 -7.86
C PHE A 578 23.12 -38.44 -7.21
N ASN A 579 22.50 -37.29 -7.47
CA ASN A 579 21.19 -36.97 -6.92
C ASN A 579 20.04 -37.65 -7.67
N SER A 580 20.23 -37.98 -8.95
CA SER A 580 19.22 -38.55 -9.85
C SER A 580 18.94 -40.05 -9.57
N LYS A 581 18.08 -40.64 -10.41
CA LYS A 581 17.81 -42.09 -10.41
C LYS A 581 19.00 -42.94 -10.87
N SER A 582 20.05 -42.33 -11.41
CA SER A 582 21.29 -43.04 -11.80
C SER A 582 22.05 -43.60 -10.60
N THR A 583 21.75 -43.12 -9.38
CA THR A 583 22.33 -43.61 -8.12
C THR A 583 21.25 -44.25 -7.26
N SER A 584 21.51 -45.45 -6.75
CA SER A 584 20.57 -46.17 -5.88
C SER A 584 20.30 -45.39 -4.60
N ASP A 585 19.14 -45.61 -3.97
CA ASP A 585 18.83 -44.98 -2.67
C ASP A 585 19.82 -45.37 -1.58
N GLU A 586 20.33 -46.60 -1.60
CA GLU A 586 21.35 -47.06 -0.65
C GLU A 586 22.68 -46.30 -0.83
N ASP A 587 23.15 -46.15 -2.08
CA ASP A 587 24.39 -45.44 -2.39
C ASP A 587 24.28 -43.94 -2.09
N PHE A 588 23.15 -43.33 -2.43
CA PHE A 588 22.92 -41.92 -2.11
C PHE A 588 22.93 -41.67 -0.61
N LEU A 589 22.15 -42.46 0.16
CA LEU A 589 22.05 -42.26 1.60
C LEU A 589 23.36 -42.56 2.33
N SER A 590 24.21 -43.43 1.78
CA SER A 590 25.52 -43.72 2.35
C SER A 590 26.55 -42.63 2.09
N ASN A 591 26.44 -41.90 0.97
CA ASN A 591 27.49 -40.98 0.51
C ASN A 591 27.07 -39.50 0.43
N TYR A 592 25.82 -39.13 0.74
CA TYR A 592 25.37 -37.73 0.54
C TYR A 592 26.18 -36.70 1.35
N ASN A 593 26.74 -37.09 2.50
CA ASN A 593 27.60 -36.22 3.31
C ASN A 593 28.92 -35.84 2.61
N ASP A 594 29.30 -36.56 1.55
CA ASP A 594 30.50 -36.29 0.74
C ASP A 594 30.21 -35.30 -0.40
N TYR A 595 28.92 -35.11 -0.76
CA TYR A 595 28.50 -34.18 -1.82
C TYR A 595 27.88 -32.89 -1.28
N PHE A 596 27.47 -32.86 -0.01
CA PHE A 596 26.81 -31.70 0.59
C PHE A 596 27.53 -31.21 1.84
N TYR A 597 27.64 -29.88 1.97
CA TYR A 597 27.76 -29.26 3.29
C TYR A 597 26.38 -29.27 3.96
N VAL A 598 26.12 -30.31 4.76
CA VAL A 598 24.78 -30.58 5.33
C VAL A 598 24.20 -29.41 6.10
N ASP A 599 25.00 -28.73 6.92
CA ASP A 599 24.52 -27.57 7.70
C ASP A 599 24.11 -26.41 6.79
N ASN A 600 24.90 -26.10 5.77
CA ASN A 600 24.53 -25.11 4.76
C ASN A 600 23.26 -25.50 4.00
N PHE A 601 23.09 -26.78 3.69
CA PHE A 601 21.90 -27.28 3.02
C PHE A 601 20.64 -27.18 3.90
N LEU A 602 20.75 -27.53 5.19
CA LEU A 602 19.67 -27.37 6.18
C LEU A 602 19.27 -25.90 6.35
N ASP A 603 20.26 -25.03 6.54
CA ASP A 603 20.04 -23.58 6.66
C ASP A 603 19.34 -23.02 5.44
N TYR A 604 19.76 -23.44 4.24
CA TYR A 604 19.17 -23.02 2.99
C TYR A 604 17.69 -23.41 2.89
N LEU A 605 17.37 -24.68 3.20
CA LEU A 605 15.99 -25.18 3.18
C LEU A 605 15.12 -24.47 4.20
N ILE A 606 15.58 -24.29 5.44
CA ILE A 606 14.82 -23.54 6.45
C ILE A 606 14.54 -22.12 5.96
N PHE A 607 15.58 -21.43 5.46
CA PHE A 607 15.52 -20.05 5.04
C PHE A 607 14.51 -19.78 3.91
N ILE A 608 14.61 -20.50 2.79
CA ILE A 608 13.72 -20.26 1.63
C ILE A 608 12.26 -20.48 1.97
N ASN A 609 12.00 -21.38 2.91
CA ASN A 609 10.66 -21.77 3.27
C ASN A 609 10.01 -20.86 4.29
N THR A 610 10.74 -20.50 5.34
CA THR A 610 10.23 -19.59 6.36
C THR A 610 9.94 -18.21 5.78
N LEU A 611 10.77 -17.73 4.85
CA LEU A 611 10.55 -16.44 4.18
C LEU A 611 9.62 -16.51 2.95
N GLY A 612 9.12 -17.71 2.59
CA GLY A 612 8.23 -17.90 1.44
C GLY A 612 8.88 -17.57 0.09
N ILE A 613 10.18 -17.86 -0.05
CA ILE A 613 10.97 -17.64 -1.26
C ILE A 613 10.68 -18.78 -2.24
N THR A 614 9.78 -18.54 -3.19
CA THR A 614 9.22 -19.59 -4.04
C THR A 614 10.07 -19.94 -5.26
N ASP A 615 11.01 -19.07 -5.65
CA ASP A 615 11.76 -19.21 -6.91
C ASP A 615 13.21 -19.74 -6.72
N ASN A 616 13.51 -20.28 -5.53
CA ASN A 616 14.88 -20.51 -5.04
C ASN A 616 15.26 -21.97 -4.78
N LEU A 617 14.47 -22.95 -5.22
CA LEU A 617 14.86 -24.35 -5.13
C LEU A 617 15.84 -24.69 -6.28
N TYR A 618 17.11 -24.31 -6.12
CA TYR A 618 18.21 -24.36 -7.10
C TYR A 618 18.12 -23.43 -8.32
N LYS A 619 16.92 -23.02 -8.75
CA LYS A 619 16.78 -21.80 -9.56
C LYS A 619 17.14 -20.59 -8.69
N ASN A 620 17.63 -19.49 -9.29
CA ASN A 620 18.05 -18.28 -8.58
C ASN A 620 18.94 -18.57 -7.37
N SER A 621 19.83 -19.54 -7.52
CA SER A 621 20.77 -19.98 -6.50
C SER A 621 22.13 -20.18 -7.16
N TYR A 622 23.20 -20.04 -6.39
CA TYR A 622 24.51 -20.49 -6.83
C TYR A 622 24.87 -21.82 -6.18
N LEU A 623 25.48 -22.68 -6.98
CA LEU A 623 26.22 -23.85 -6.50
C LEU A 623 27.70 -23.57 -6.66
N SER A 624 28.48 -23.87 -5.62
CA SER A 624 29.92 -23.63 -5.65
C SER A 624 30.72 -24.77 -5.06
N LEU A 625 31.88 -25.00 -5.67
CA LEU A 625 32.93 -25.91 -5.17
C LEU A 625 34.17 -25.06 -4.90
N LYS A 626 34.72 -25.18 -3.68
CA LYS A 626 35.86 -24.38 -3.23
C LYS A 626 37.13 -24.73 -4.03
N ASP A 627 37.44 -26.02 -4.08
CA ASP A 627 38.52 -26.61 -4.86
C ASP A 627 38.24 -28.09 -5.10
N ILE A 628 37.99 -28.48 -6.35
CA ILE A 628 37.69 -29.87 -6.72
C ILE A 628 38.85 -30.85 -6.48
N ASP A 629 40.07 -30.36 -6.28
CA ASP A 629 41.20 -31.21 -5.88
C ASP A 629 41.18 -31.59 -4.39
N GLU A 630 40.53 -30.78 -3.56
CA GLU A 630 40.50 -30.95 -2.10
C GLU A 630 39.21 -31.64 -1.65
N ASP A 631 38.07 -31.27 -2.23
CA ASP A 631 36.74 -31.77 -1.88
C ASP A 631 35.76 -31.59 -3.04
N HIS A 632 34.72 -32.44 -3.11
CA HIS A 632 33.64 -32.36 -4.09
C HIS A 632 32.30 -31.87 -3.50
N LYS A 633 32.28 -31.48 -2.21
CA LYS A 633 31.09 -30.90 -1.58
C LYS A 633 30.64 -29.60 -2.22
N ILE A 634 29.34 -29.54 -2.52
CA ILE A 634 28.68 -28.35 -3.01
C ILE A 634 28.15 -27.51 -1.85
N MET A 635 28.42 -26.20 -1.94
CA MET A 635 27.81 -25.16 -1.12
C MET A 635 26.75 -24.40 -1.94
N ILE A 636 25.63 -24.10 -1.30
CA ILE A 636 24.51 -23.35 -1.87
C ILE A 636 24.52 -21.91 -1.34
N THR A 637 24.27 -20.97 -2.25
CA THR A 637 24.12 -19.54 -1.97
C THR A 637 22.81 -19.02 -2.57
N PRO A 638 21.91 -18.38 -1.81
CA PRO A 638 20.69 -17.81 -2.38
C PRO A 638 21.00 -16.60 -3.28
N TRP A 639 20.11 -16.33 -4.23
CA TRP A 639 20.15 -15.17 -5.11
C TRP A 639 18.72 -14.73 -5.51
N ASP A 640 18.51 -13.47 -5.90
CA ASP A 640 17.24 -13.00 -6.48
C ASP A 640 16.00 -13.28 -5.60
N MET A 641 15.96 -12.72 -4.39
CA MET A 641 14.95 -13.05 -3.38
C MET A 641 13.84 -12.00 -3.25
N ASP A 642 13.56 -11.26 -4.33
CA ASP A 642 12.45 -10.30 -4.37
C ASP A 642 11.08 -10.98 -4.38
N SER A 643 10.97 -12.19 -4.95
CA SER A 643 9.79 -13.08 -4.84
C SER A 643 9.74 -13.80 -3.49
N SER A 644 9.52 -13.04 -2.43
CA SER A 644 9.48 -13.49 -1.04
C SER A 644 8.44 -12.73 -0.24
N LEU A 645 8.18 -13.15 1.00
CA LEU A 645 7.43 -12.37 1.99
C LEU A 645 6.07 -11.90 1.45
N ARG A 646 5.22 -12.88 1.09
CA ARG A 646 3.85 -12.71 0.59
C ARG A 646 3.72 -12.09 -0.82
N ARG A 647 4.81 -11.89 -1.57
CA ARG A 647 4.74 -11.41 -2.97
C ARG A 647 5.43 -12.40 -3.93
N LEU A 648 4.85 -12.56 -5.12
CA LEU A 648 5.46 -13.30 -6.23
C LEU A 648 6.38 -12.39 -7.07
N TYR A 649 7.12 -12.99 -8.02
CA TYR A 649 7.99 -12.30 -8.98
C TYR A 649 7.33 -11.19 -9.82
N ASN A 650 5.99 -11.16 -9.88
CA ASN A 650 5.16 -10.16 -10.57
C ASN A 650 4.46 -9.19 -9.60
N SER A 651 4.80 -9.23 -8.31
CA SER A 651 4.21 -8.46 -7.21
C SER A 651 2.78 -8.81 -6.84
N GLU A 652 2.22 -9.87 -7.41
CA GLU A 652 0.95 -10.43 -6.95
C GLU A 652 1.12 -11.02 -5.55
N GLU A 653 0.00 -11.06 -4.82
CA GLU A 653 -0.03 -11.59 -3.47
C GLU A 653 0.10 -13.11 -3.48
N ASN A 654 0.92 -13.64 -2.58
CA ASN A 654 1.06 -15.07 -2.36
C ASN A 654 0.70 -15.40 -0.91
N ASN A 655 -0.45 -16.05 -0.72
CA ASN A 655 -0.91 -16.48 0.60
C ASN A 655 -0.46 -17.91 0.93
N ASN A 656 0.32 -18.57 0.06
CA ASN A 656 0.87 -19.88 0.37
C ASN A 656 1.79 -19.77 1.58
N VAL A 657 1.60 -20.68 2.52
CA VAL A 657 2.43 -20.83 3.72
C VAL A 657 3.50 -21.89 3.46
N PHE A 658 4.47 -21.99 4.36
CA PHE A 658 5.48 -23.01 4.33
C PHE A 658 4.82 -24.38 4.38
N ASP A 659 4.95 -25.09 3.28
CA ASP A 659 4.63 -26.50 3.21
C ASP A 659 5.94 -27.27 3.13
N VAL A 660 6.38 -27.80 4.28
CA VAL A 660 7.50 -28.76 4.40
C VAL A 660 7.40 -29.82 3.30
N VAL A 661 6.19 -30.31 3.04
CA VAL A 661 5.90 -31.38 2.10
C VAL A 661 6.14 -30.95 0.65
N SER A 662 5.79 -29.71 0.29
CA SER A 662 6.07 -29.15 -1.05
C SER A 662 7.56 -28.94 -1.31
N CYS A 663 8.33 -28.38 -0.35
CA CYS A 663 9.77 -28.18 -0.52
C CYS A 663 10.52 -29.51 -0.68
N ILE A 664 10.02 -30.54 -0.03
CA ILE A 664 10.61 -31.86 0.01
C ILE A 664 10.26 -32.71 -1.21
N LYS A 665 9.09 -32.53 -1.82
CA LYS A 665 8.65 -33.38 -2.95
C LYS A 665 9.15 -32.94 -4.32
N ASN A 666 9.69 -31.72 -4.44
CA ASN A 666 9.90 -31.06 -5.73
C ASN A 666 11.32 -31.19 -6.32
N VAL A 667 12.31 -31.65 -5.57
CA VAL A 667 13.67 -31.91 -6.08
C VAL A 667 14.26 -33.19 -5.52
N SER A 668 15.15 -33.82 -6.29
CA SER A 668 15.61 -35.19 -6.02
C SER A 668 16.25 -35.39 -4.64
N PRO A 669 17.23 -34.58 -4.18
CA PRO A 669 17.89 -34.82 -2.89
C PRO A 669 16.95 -34.72 -1.69
N THR A 670 16.11 -33.66 -1.63
CA THR A 670 15.22 -33.44 -0.48
C THR A 670 14.16 -34.53 -0.38
N LYS A 671 13.65 -35.02 -1.52
CA LYS A 671 12.70 -36.12 -1.59
C LYS A 671 13.25 -37.40 -0.97
N ARG A 672 14.51 -37.73 -1.27
CA ARG A 672 15.18 -38.94 -0.79
C ARG A 672 15.53 -38.82 0.69
N LEU A 673 16.14 -37.71 1.10
CA LEU A 673 16.52 -37.48 2.51
C LEU A 673 15.31 -37.46 3.43
N TYR A 674 14.19 -36.88 3.00
CA TYR A 674 12.95 -36.91 3.75
C TYR A 674 12.34 -38.31 3.83
N LYS A 675 12.22 -39.01 2.70
CA LYS A 675 11.57 -40.33 2.62
C LYS A 675 12.20 -41.32 3.59
N TYR A 676 13.53 -41.29 3.72
CA TYR A 676 14.28 -42.26 4.52
C TYR A 676 14.71 -41.72 5.88
N ASN A 677 14.60 -40.40 6.13
CA ASN A 677 15.07 -39.72 7.33
C ASN A 677 16.49 -40.18 7.78
N LYS A 678 17.39 -40.38 6.81
CA LYS A 678 18.74 -40.88 7.05
C LYS A 678 19.49 -39.94 7.99
N ASP A 679 20.29 -40.52 8.89
CA ASP A 679 21.09 -39.80 9.89
C ASP A 679 20.29 -38.82 10.75
N ASN A 680 19.00 -39.11 10.96
CA ASN A 680 18.03 -38.24 11.63
C ASN A 680 17.98 -36.84 11.02
N PHE A 681 18.05 -36.74 9.68
CA PHE A 681 18.02 -35.48 8.93
C PHE A 681 16.87 -34.56 9.37
N LEU A 682 15.67 -35.11 9.57
CA LEU A 682 14.51 -34.36 10.04
C LEU A 682 14.72 -33.77 11.44
N ASN A 683 15.33 -34.52 12.36
CA ASN A 683 15.64 -34.01 13.70
C ASN A 683 16.71 -32.92 13.65
N LYS A 684 17.72 -33.04 12.77
CA LYS A 684 18.72 -31.99 12.54
C LYS A 684 18.04 -30.71 12.02
N MET A 685 17.14 -30.84 11.05
CA MET A 685 16.36 -29.73 10.52
C MET A 685 15.50 -29.07 11.61
N THR A 686 14.79 -29.85 12.42
CA THR A 686 13.97 -29.28 13.51
C THR A 686 14.81 -28.63 14.60
N ASN A 687 15.93 -29.25 15.01
CA ASN A 687 16.83 -28.65 16.00
C ASN A 687 17.38 -27.31 15.51
N ARG A 688 17.78 -27.26 14.24
CA ARG A 688 18.25 -26.02 13.62
C ARG A 688 17.14 -24.98 13.49
N TRP A 689 15.92 -25.40 13.15
CA TRP A 689 14.74 -24.52 13.17
C TRP A 689 14.52 -23.92 14.56
N ASN A 690 14.53 -24.72 15.63
CA ASN A 690 14.28 -24.25 16.99
C ASN A 690 15.30 -23.17 17.44
N GLU A 691 16.54 -23.26 16.96
CA GLU A 691 17.57 -22.25 17.21
C GLU A 691 17.26 -20.95 16.45
N LEU A 692 17.00 -21.06 15.14
CA LEU A 692 16.78 -19.90 14.27
C LEU A 692 15.43 -19.21 14.55
N SER A 693 14.41 -19.96 14.96
CA SER A 693 13.07 -19.45 15.27
C SER A 693 13.06 -18.54 16.50
N GLU A 694 13.98 -18.74 17.43
CA GLU A 694 14.15 -17.87 18.61
C GLU A 694 15.13 -16.72 18.37
N THR A 695 15.78 -16.67 17.21
CA THR A 695 16.80 -15.67 16.84
C THR A 695 16.48 -15.00 15.50
N SER A 696 17.24 -15.30 14.44
CA SER A 696 17.22 -14.63 13.13
C SER A 696 15.89 -14.73 12.37
N LEU A 697 15.07 -15.75 12.64
CA LEU A 697 13.78 -15.97 11.98
C LEU A 697 12.58 -15.60 12.86
N LYS A 698 12.83 -15.10 14.07
CA LYS A 698 11.78 -14.69 14.99
C LYS A 698 10.98 -13.50 14.42
N PRO A 699 9.63 -13.49 14.48
CA PRO A 699 8.82 -12.42 13.90
C PRO A 699 9.22 -11.01 14.37
N GLU A 700 9.54 -10.83 15.65
CA GLU A 700 9.95 -9.54 16.19
C GLU A 700 11.29 -9.07 15.59
N HIS A 701 12.24 -9.98 15.37
CA HIS A 701 13.53 -9.67 14.77
C HIS A 701 13.37 -9.26 13.30
N VAL A 702 12.65 -10.06 12.51
CA VAL A 702 12.39 -9.78 11.09
C VAL A 702 11.65 -8.45 10.92
N LYS A 703 10.65 -8.18 11.77
CA LYS A 703 9.94 -6.89 11.80
C LYS A 703 10.89 -5.74 12.11
N SER A 704 11.76 -5.87 13.11
CA SER A 704 12.71 -4.81 13.50
C SER A 704 13.68 -4.45 12.37
N LEU A 705 14.10 -5.42 11.56
CA LEU A 705 14.94 -5.18 10.37
C LEU A 705 14.17 -4.38 9.30
N MET A 706 12.90 -4.70 9.07
CA MET A 706 12.03 -3.93 8.15
C MET A 706 11.81 -2.51 8.65
N GLU A 707 11.50 -2.34 9.94
CA GLU A 707 11.25 -1.03 10.56
C GLU A 707 12.50 -0.15 10.52
N SER A 708 13.68 -0.73 10.78
CA SER A 708 14.96 -0.01 10.68
C SER A 708 15.23 0.47 9.24
N ASN A 709 14.96 -0.37 8.23
CA ASN A 709 15.08 0.03 6.84
C ASN A 709 14.04 1.09 6.45
N ALA A 710 12.80 0.96 6.91
CA ALA A 710 11.74 1.94 6.67
C ALA A 710 12.08 3.30 7.29
N GLU A 711 12.66 3.30 8.49
CA GLU A 711 13.13 4.51 9.17
C GLU A 711 14.19 5.24 8.33
N ILE A 712 15.17 4.51 7.78
CA ILE A 712 16.20 5.07 6.88
C ILE A 712 15.55 5.72 5.65
N LEU A 713 14.61 5.03 5.00
CA LEU A 713 13.95 5.52 3.78
C LEU A 713 12.99 6.69 4.04
N ASN A 714 12.34 6.72 5.21
CA ASN A 714 11.45 7.80 5.61
C ASN A 714 12.22 9.04 6.06
N LYS A 715 13.23 8.91 6.93
CA LYS A 715 14.04 10.04 7.41
C LYS A 715 14.80 10.74 6.29
N SER A 716 15.24 9.98 5.29
CA SER A 716 15.91 10.52 4.10
C SER A 716 14.96 11.16 3.09
N MET A 717 13.64 10.97 3.25
CA MET A 717 12.60 11.33 2.28
C MET A 717 12.76 10.59 0.92
N ALA A 718 13.61 9.56 0.86
CA ALA A 718 13.85 8.80 -0.36
C ALA A 718 12.62 8.00 -0.80
N TRP A 719 11.84 7.47 0.15
CA TRP A 719 10.57 6.79 -0.16
C TRP A 719 9.59 7.69 -0.91
N GLN A 720 9.49 8.93 -0.47
CA GLN A 720 8.61 9.93 -1.04
C GLN A 720 9.04 10.28 -2.47
N ARG A 721 10.33 10.60 -2.69
CA ARG A 721 10.86 10.87 -4.03
C ARG A 721 10.73 9.67 -4.96
N GLU A 722 10.96 8.44 -4.45
CA GLU A 722 10.74 7.20 -5.18
C GLU A 722 9.28 7.05 -5.63
N ARG A 723 8.31 7.28 -4.74
CA ARG A 723 6.89 7.26 -5.08
C ARG A 723 6.51 8.32 -6.11
N THR A 724 6.97 9.56 -5.92
CA THR A 724 6.69 10.65 -6.86
C THR A 724 7.20 10.33 -8.27
N LYS A 725 8.33 9.63 -8.39
CA LYS A 725 8.92 9.26 -9.68
C LYS A 725 8.34 7.98 -10.29
N TRP A 726 8.09 6.94 -9.49
CA TRP A 726 7.86 5.56 -9.97
C TRP A 726 6.56 4.91 -9.51
N ASN A 727 5.67 5.61 -8.79
CA ASN A 727 4.39 5.02 -8.41
C ASN A 727 3.57 4.63 -9.66
N ASN A 728 2.95 3.44 -9.63
CA ASN A 728 2.26 2.79 -10.75
C ASN A 728 3.16 2.47 -11.96
N ASN A 729 4.49 2.49 -11.80
CA ASN A 729 5.43 2.16 -12.86
C ASN A 729 6.67 1.42 -12.30
N PRO A 730 6.70 0.07 -12.34
CA PRO A 730 5.70 -0.84 -12.90
C PRO A 730 4.56 -1.20 -11.93
N VAL A 731 4.67 -0.84 -10.65
CA VAL A 731 3.75 -1.27 -9.60
C VAL A 731 3.28 -0.10 -8.76
N GLU A 732 2.07 -0.22 -8.23
CA GLU A 732 1.56 0.67 -7.20
C GLU A 732 2.38 0.50 -5.91
N LEU A 733 2.84 1.63 -5.37
CA LEU A 733 3.57 1.73 -4.11
C LEU A 733 2.66 2.27 -3.02
N SER A 734 2.64 1.57 -1.88
CA SER A 734 1.87 1.95 -0.70
C SER A 734 2.18 3.38 -0.26
N THR A 735 1.17 4.07 0.26
CA THR A 735 1.33 5.45 0.74
C THR A 735 2.42 5.54 1.80
N THR A 736 2.39 4.62 2.77
CA THR A 736 3.44 4.46 3.76
C THR A 736 4.15 3.12 3.58
N ILE A 737 5.45 3.06 3.89
CA ILE A 737 6.17 1.77 3.93
C ILE A 737 5.53 0.84 4.97
N GLN A 738 4.99 1.41 6.05
CA GLN A 738 4.39 0.66 7.16
C GLN A 738 3.19 -0.19 6.71
N ASP A 739 2.40 0.27 5.74
CA ASP A 739 1.26 -0.49 5.22
C ASP A 739 1.72 -1.82 4.60
N GLU A 740 2.80 -1.79 3.81
CA GLU A 740 3.37 -3.00 3.20
C GLU A 740 4.08 -3.87 4.26
N ILE A 741 4.71 -3.29 5.28
CA ILE A 741 5.28 -4.05 6.42
C ILE A 741 4.18 -4.78 7.18
N ASN A 742 3.08 -4.11 7.51
CA ASN A 742 1.96 -4.72 8.22
C ASN A 742 1.35 -5.87 7.40
N PHE A 743 1.18 -5.66 6.10
CA PHE A 743 0.74 -6.69 5.15
C PHE A 743 1.66 -7.91 5.14
N ILE A 744 2.99 -7.71 5.16
CA ILE A 744 3.95 -8.82 5.21
C ILE A 744 3.89 -9.53 6.57
N MET A 745 3.88 -8.78 7.66
CA MET A 745 3.99 -9.32 9.01
C MET A 745 2.77 -10.12 9.44
N GLU A 746 1.58 -9.78 8.93
CA GLU A 746 0.38 -10.60 9.08
C GLU A 746 0.64 -12.04 8.58
N TRP A 747 1.15 -12.18 7.36
CA TRP A 747 1.46 -13.49 6.78
C TRP A 747 2.69 -14.15 7.42
N TYR A 748 3.76 -13.39 7.68
CA TYR A 748 5.00 -13.97 8.22
C TYR A 748 4.78 -14.56 9.62
N THR A 749 4.01 -13.89 10.46
CA THR A 749 3.67 -14.37 11.81
C THR A 749 2.84 -15.66 11.72
N MET A 750 1.83 -15.69 10.85
CA MET A 750 1.05 -16.90 10.59
C MET A 750 1.94 -18.05 10.08
N ASN A 751 2.80 -17.76 9.10
CA ASN A 751 3.71 -18.73 8.52
C ASN A 751 4.66 -19.31 9.59
N TYR A 752 5.25 -18.44 10.41
CA TYR A 752 6.12 -18.84 11.53
C TYR A 752 5.43 -19.84 12.46
N HIS A 753 4.16 -19.58 12.84
CA HIS A 753 3.42 -20.50 13.70
C HIS A 753 3.14 -21.85 13.04
N ILE A 754 2.80 -21.85 11.75
CA ILE A 754 2.59 -23.08 10.97
C ILE A 754 3.89 -23.87 10.89
N VAL A 755 5.01 -23.23 10.53
CA VAL A 755 6.34 -23.87 10.50
C VAL A 755 6.66 -24.51 11.84
N ASN A 756 6.45 -23.77 12.93
CA ASN A 756 6.73 -24.25 14.28
C ASN A 756 5.88 -25.47 14.66
N SER A 757 4.59 -25.47 14.31
CA SER A 757 3.72 -26.63 14.51
C SER A 757 4.17 -27.83 13.66
N THR A 758 4.45 -27.63 12.37
CA THR A 758 4.87 -28.72 11.47
C THR A 758 6.19 -29.35 11.94
N MET A 759 7.17 -28.52 12.34
CA MET A 759 8.46 -28.99 12.83
C MET A 759 8.35 -29.79 14.14
N LYS A 760 7.42 -29.41 15.04
CA LYS A 760 7.13 -30.17 16.26
C LYS A 760 6.49 -31.53 15.95
N ASN A 761 5.54 -31.57 15.02
CA ASN A 761 4.86 -32.81 14.62
C ASN A 761 5.82 -33.83 14.01
N ILE A 762 6.83 -33.36 13.27
CA ILE A 762 7.89 -34.21 12.72
C ILE A 762 8.68 -34.93 13.82
N ILE A 763 8.93 -34.27 14.97
CA ILE A 763 9.63 -34.89 16.10
C ILE A 763 8.75 -35.90 16.84
N THR A 764 7.48 -35.56 17.07
CA THR A 764 6.59 -36.37 17.92
C THR A 764 5.98 -37.55 17.18
N GLY A 765 5.98 -37.54 15.84
CA GLY A 765 5.29 -38.53 15.02
C GLY A 765 3.76 -38.44 15.12
N ILE A 766 3.24 -37.36 15.71
CA ILE A 766 1.81 -37.11 15.89
C ILE A 766 1.39 -36.14 14.80
N GLU A 767 0.54 -36.59 13.87
CA GLU A 767 -0.16 -35.70 12.95
C GLU A 767 -1.23 -34.92 13.74
N GLU A 768 -0.90 -33.69 14.18
CA GLU A 768 -1.97 -32.76 14.51
C GLU A 768 -2.71 -32.41 13.22
N LYS A 769 -4.00 -32.74 13.17
CA LYS A 769 -4.91 -32.23 12.15
C LYS A 769 -4.91 -30.71 12.25
N ILE A 770 -4.14 -30.05 11.38
CA ILE A 770 -4.31 -28.64 11.12
C ILE A 770 -5.73 -28.50 10.57
N THR A 771 -6.61 -27.89 11.34
CA THR A 771 -7.93 -27.50 10.88
C THR A 771 -7.69 -26.51 9.76
N GLU A 772 -7.81 -26.96 8.51
CA GLU A 772 -7.98 -26.05 7.38
C GLU A 772 -9.07 -25.05 7.79
N GLN A 773 -8.83 -23.75 7.58
CA GLN A 773 -9.92 -22.78 7.54
C GLN A 773 -10.97 -23.37 6.59
N GLU A 774 -12.09 -23.84 7.15
CA GLU A 774 -13.12 -24.55 6.41
C GLU A 774 -13.56 -23.67 5.23
N GLN A 775 -13.11 -24.04 4.02
CA GLN A 775 -13.87 -23.75 2.82
C GLN A 775 -15.29 -24.24 3.10
N LYS A 776 -16.26 -23.33 3.15
CA LYS A 776 -17.69 -23.66 3.35
C LYS A 776 -18.08 -24.77 2.39
N ASN A 777 -18.15 -25.98 2.91
CA ASN A 777 -18.42 -27.16 2.13
C ASN A 777 -19.94 -27.30 2.08
N ASN A 778 -20.55 -26.96 0.95
CA ASN A 778 -22.01 -26.92 0.76
C ASN A 778 -22.72 -28.29 0.86
N ALA A 779 -22.03 -29.33 1.33
CA ALA A 779 -22.57 -30.66 1.55
C ALA A 779 -23.53 -30.68 2.76
N ILE A 780 -24.69 -31.31 2.57
CA ILE A 780 -25.69 -31.55 3.62
C ILE A 780 -25.55 -33.01 4.05
N PHE A 781 -25.62 -33.29 5.35
CA PHE A 781 -25.56 -34.64 5.91
C PHE A 781 -26.80 -34.94 6.75
N ASP A 782 -27.24 -36.20 6.78
CA ASP A 782 -28.23 -36.64 7.77
C ASP A 782 -27.60 -36.82 9.16
N MET A 783 -28.43 -37.10 10.16
CA MET A 783 -27.98 -37.32 11.54
C MET A 783 -27.11 -38.58 11.71
N GLN A 784 -26.97 -39.42 10.67
CA GLN A 784 -26.07 -40.57 10.64
C GLN A 784 -24.76 -40.28 9.88
N GLY A 785 -24.55 -39.02 9.46
CA GLY A 785 -23.32 -38.58 8.78
C GLY A 785 -23.26 -38.96 7.30
N ARG A 786 -24.37 -39.36 6.67
CA ARG A 786 -24.44 -39.68 5.24
C ARG A 786 -24.76 -38.42 4.44
N LYS A 787 -24.07 -38.22 3.32
CA LYS A 787 -24.30 -37.06 2.44
C LYS A 787 -25.67 -37.13 1.76
N VAL A 788 -26.41 -36.03 1.78
CA VAL A 788 -27.77 -35.90 1.25
C VAL A 788 -27.79 -34.78 0.20
N THR A 789 -28.23 -35.10 -1.01
CA THR A 789 -28.34 -34.15 -2.12
C THR A 789 -29.69 -33.44 -2.19
N ASN A 790 -30.74 -34.01 -1.58
CA ASN A 790 -32.09 -33.42 -1.60
C ASN A 790 -32.83 -33.70 -0.28
N PRO A 791 -32.62 -32.89 0.77
CA PRO A 791 -33.20 -33.15 2.08
C PRO A 791 -34.73 -32.96 2.08
N LYS A 792 -35.46 -33.95 2.60
CA LYS A 792 -36.92 -33.90 2.86
C LYS A 792 -37.19 -33.44 4.29
N HIS A 793 -38.46 -33.38 4.73
CA HIS A 793 -38.82 -33.05 6.12
C HIS A 793 -37.96 -33.79 7.15
N GLY A 794 -37.19 -33.07 7.97
CA GLY A 794 -36.25 -33.66 8.92
C GLY A 794 -35.11 -32.74 9.36
N ILE A 795 -34.20 -33.27 10.19
CA ILE A 795 -33.04 -32.57 10.74
C ILE A 795 -31.78 -33.01 10.00
N TYR A 796 -30.99 -32.05 9.52
CA TYR A 796 -29.75 -32.27 8.78
C TYR A 796 -28.62 -31.40 9.33
N ILE A 797 -27.39 -31.75 8.98
CA ILE A 797 -26.17 -31.03 9.35
C ILE A 797 -25.60 -30.38 8.10
N LYS A 798 -25.34 -29.08 8.16
CA LYS A 798 -24.62 -28.31 7.13
C LYS A 798 -23.78 -27.26 7.83
N ASP A 799 -22.52 -27.08 7.39
CA ASP A 799 -21.58 -26.11 7.97
C ASP A 799 -21.50 -26.22 9.51
N ASN A 800 -21.32 -27.46 10.01
CA ASN A 800 -21.26 -27.81 11.44
C ASN A 800 -22.48 -27.41 12.29
N SER A 801 -23.61 -27.05 11.65
CA SER A 801 -24.85 -26.64 12.32
C SER A 801 -26.02 -27.53 11.93
N LYS A 802 -26.90 -27.80 12.90
CA LYS A 802 -28.16 -28.52 12.65
C LYS A 802 -29.20 -27.56 12.08
N PHE A 803 -29.86 -27.94 10.99
CA PHE A 803 -30.99 -27.20 10.44
C PHE A 803 -32.16 -28.14 10.16
N VAL A 804 -33.37 -27.58 10.21
CA VAL A 804 -34.62 -28.33 10.00
C VAL A 804 -35.17 -27.96 8.63
N VAL A 805 -35.35 -28.96 7.78
CA VAL A 805 -36.14 -28.82 6.56
C VAL A 805 -37.59 -29.11 6.94
N LYS A 806 -38.46 -28.12 6.77
CA LYS A 806 -39.90 -28.22 7.03
C LYS A 806 -40.64 -28.73 5.81
#